data_AF-A0A7G9S7D3-F1
#
_entry.id   AF-A0A7G9S7D3-F1
#
_cell.length_a   1.000
_cell.length_b   1.000
_cell.length_c   1.000
_cell.angle_alpha   90.00
_cell.angle_beta   90.00
_cell.angle_gamma   90.00
#
_symmetry.space_group_name_H-M   'P 1'
#
loop_
_entity.id
_entity.type
_entity.pdbx_description
1 polymer ?
#
loop_
_entity_poly.entity_id
_entity_poly.type
_entity_poly.pdbx_seq_one_letter_code
_entity_poly.pdbx_strand_id
1 'polypeptide(L)'
;MIRFMHGLRRRGFRVLGRSEDGAALPLVLVIFLVGFALVSSFLVAILSSAQVSQTTRSNIQAHAAAEAGIAAAQVKLPTLAADGVDICSSFPTAQLESTNEPRFSVTGSCDLTSTPATLTITSAGEAQNGDTATVEAVFAIDPPADGNDEVEQPVGSAGNAIVSVGGGDGGFANGPQLKLATIDGKPTRVVTREPTFTCNGLVIPGTVFAANDVFTTPCVVNGDLHIGGQLKTNNSDTNQITGNVYLAGSEKVSGNHPAVSHVLSGAMGDASAIGRNNVYANGNVKLHDGASTVYGDLNVAGTDRSYVNGTVKRNFMTNGTAEIPGTVEGNFTALGSGDSKITGTVKGNVHTSGALAVTGTVHGDIESRSTGVLRITGTVSGDIRTDGTVLLDHGSRVEGNIVALGAGENTFRTAPNGNVQVTGAMKVDGWGLTFRGYVQAGKTVAFNNTKVRGTRPGTDCHVTRGSGQGSPWSQNGASNGHTVCDESRFPVFPSIPTVNPVASVNPPEIEPWRDYEFAQSDWLGFASQIVTGSECNDWKRYPGDGWGSLSALDTNTVIDLRACGDLQYSAWSGENSRPKLGVDVALIVERANLNGMDWSAKSGTTPSLWVVNPGVQNQATAGCNRPAVNLENVHLDDSLRTMVYTPAGSRLSGSSFVGNVYSGSVCIGGTTSLWFSPMGLPSWGPIGDGGNSGDGGSNGNGDGGSESDNSESSVPQIIGGISAAPLSIRNIESESVA
;
A
#
# COMPACT_ATOMS: atom_id res chain seq x y z
N MET A 1 19.41 9.40 61.56
CA MET A 1 20.78 9.75 61.98
C MET A 1 20.80 11.19 62.52
N ILE A 2 20.12 11.39 63.65
CA ILE A 2 19.96 12.66 64.39
C ILE A 2 20.16 12.27 65.87
N ARG A 3 20.75 13.16 66.68
CA ARG A 3 21.39 12.90 67.99
C ARG A 3 22.84 12.38 67.91
N PHE A 4 23.80 13.29 67.70
CA PHE A 4 25.06 13.32 68.46
C PHE A 4 25.86 14.60 68.14
N MET A 5 25.54 15.71 68.81
CA MET A 5 26.49 16.81 69.13
C MET A 5 25.79 17.89 69.94
N HIS A 6 25.79 17.74 71.27
CA HIS A 6 25.52 18.83 72.19
C HIS A 6 26.47 18.69 73.39
N GLY A 7 27.38 19.64 73.57
CA GLY A 7 28.23 19.75 74.76
C GLY A 7 29.74 19.57 74.52
N LEU A 8 30.43 20.68 74.34
CA LEU A 8 31.82 20.97 74.79
C LEU A 8 32.06 22.47 74.51
N ARG A 9 31.57 23.37 75.36
CA ARG A 9 32.21 23.86 76.60
C ARG A 9 33.50 24.64 76.34
N ARG A 10 33.36 25.97 76.28
CA ARG A 10 34.45 26.97 76.30
C ARG A 10 35.58 26.58 77.28
N ARG A 11 36.82 26.48 76.79
CA ARG A 11 38.04 26.75 77.57
C ARG A 11 39.00 27.55 76.69
N GLY A 12 39.67 28.53 77.31
CA GLY A 12 40.32 29.62 76.59
C GLY A 12 41.64 29.26 75.93
N PHE A 13 41.88 29.84 74.75
CA PHE A 13 43.17 29.84 74.09
C PHE A 13 44.09 30.82 74.83
N ARG A 14 45.03 30.32 75.64
CA ARG A 14 46.19 31.11 76.08
C ARG A 14 47.26 31.00 75.01
N VAL A 15 47.57 32.12 74.37
CA VAL A 15 48.74 32.25 73.49
C VAL A 15 49.99 32.07 74.35
N LEU A 16 50.76 31.01 74.06
CA LEU A 16 52.12 30.83 74.54
C LEU A 16 53.04 30.99 73.33
N GLY A 17 53.69 32.15 73.23
CA GLY A 17 54.74 32.36 72.25
C GLY A 17 55.97 31.52 72.61
N ARG A 18 56.52 30.79 71.63
CA ARG A 18 57.80 30.11 71.77
C ARG A 18 58.47 29.95 70.41
N SER A 19 59.61 30.64 70.26
CA SER A 19 60.69 30.43 69.28
C SER A 19 60.32 29.74 67.95
N GLU A 20 60.07 30.55 66.93
CA GLU A 20 60.03 30.13 65.54
C GLU A 20 61.45 29.89 65.01
N ASP A 21 62.04 28.74 65.31
CA ASP A 21 63.26 28.25 64.65
C ASP A 21 63.26 26.71 64.70
N GLY A 22 62.90 26.07 63.58
CA GLY A 22 62.92 24.60 63.43
C GLY A 22 61.63 23.92 62.94
N ALA A 23 60.49 24.61 62.93
CA ALA A 23 59.20 24.03 62.52
C ALA A 23 58.92 24.04 61.00
N ALA A 24 59.71 24.77 60.20
CA ALA A 24 59.45 24.95 58.77
C ALA A 24 59.53 23.65 57.96
N LEU A 25 60.53 22.80 58.23
CA LEU A 25 60.76 21.56 57.48
C LEU A 25 59.62 20.53 57.64
N PRO A 26 59.14 20.18 58.84
CA PRO A 26 57.98 19.30 58.97
C PRO A 26 56.68 19.91 58.43
N LEU A 27 56.50 21.24 58.51
CA LEU A 27 55.31 21.90 57.94
C LEU A 27 55.26 21.77 56.41
N VAL A 28 56.39 22.04 55.73
CA VAL A 28 56.51 21.87 54.27
C VAL A 28 56.29 20.40 53.88
N LEU A 29 56.83 19.44 54.65
CA LEU A 29 56.66 18.02 54.36
C LEU A 29 55.20 17.57 54.51
N VAL A 30 54.46 18.06 55.52
CA VAL A 30 53.02 17.81 55.67
C VAL A 30 52.21 18.44 54.53
N ILE A 31 52.51 19.69 54.13
CA ILE A 31 51.83 20.36 53.00
C ILE A 31 52.10 19.60 51.70
N PHE A 32 53.32 19.12 51.46
CA PHE A 32 53.67 18.35 50.27
C PHE A 32 52.97 16.98 50.24
N LEU A 33 52.86 16.30 51.38
CA LEU A 33 52.19 15.00 51.49
C LEU A 33 50.67 15.13 51.29
N VAL A 34 50.04 16.16 51.87
CA VAL A 34 48.62 16.48 51.63
C VAL A 34 48.37 16.92 50.18
N GLY A 35 49.25 17.75 49.61
CA GLY A 35 49.18 18.15 48.21
C GLY A 35 49.28 16.96 47.25
N PHE A 36 50.23 16.04 47.51
CA PHE A 36 50.39 14.81 46.73
C PHE A 36 49.16 13.89 46.84
N ALA A 37 48.56 13.76 48.02
CA ALA A 37 47.33 12.98 48.23
C ALA A 37 46.11 13.59 47.48
N LEU A 38 46.00 14.92 47.44
CA LEU A 38 44.94 15.61 46.70
C LEU A 38 45.13 15.50 45.18
N VAL A 39 46.36 15.65 44.69
CA VAL A 39 46.66 15.50 43.25
C VAL A 39 46.47 14.04 42.79
N SER A 40 46.86 13.05 43.60
CA SER A 40 46.68 11.64 43.26
C SER A 40 45.20 11.22 43.27
N SER A 41 44.39 11.67 44.24
CA SER A 41 42.95 11.41 44.24
C SER A 41 42.21 12.09 43.08
N PHE A 42 42.62 13.31 42.70
CA PHE A 42 42.07 14.00 41.53
C PHE A 42 42.43 13.29 40.21
N LEU A 43 43.66 12.78 40.06
CA LEU A 43 44.06 11.97 38.91
C LEU A 43 43.25 10.66 38.80
N VAL A 44 43.00 9.98 39.92
CA VAL A 44 42.16 8.76 39.94
C VAL A 44 40.72 9.09 39.52
N ALA A 45 40.15 10.22 39.97
CA ALA A 45 38.81 10.65 39.58
C ALA A 45 38.70 11.03 38.09
N ILE A 46 39.74 11.65 37.52
CA ILE A 46 39.79 11.93 36.07
C ILE A 46 39.83 10.61 35.29
N LEU A 47 40.71 9.67 35.68
CA LEU A 47 40.84 8.38 35.00
C LEU A 47 39.54 7.55 35.05
N SER A 48 38.82 7.54 36.18
CA SER A 48 37.52 6.85 36.25
C SER A 48 36.45 7.54 35.39
N SER A 49 36.42 8.88 35.34
CA SER A 49 35.48 9.60 34.47
C SER A 49 35.73 9.36 32.97
N ALA A 50 37.01 9.24 32.57
CA ALA A 50 37.40 8.95 31.20
C ALA A 50 37.03 7.51 30.78
N GLN A 51 37.18 6.53 31.69
CA GLN A 51 36.76 5.14 31.46
C GLN A 51 35.25 5.03 31.29
N VAL A 52 34.46 5.66 32.17
CA VAL A 52 32.99 5.69 32.04
C VAL A 52 32.57 6.30 30.68
N SER A 53 33.21 7.40 30.26
CA SER A 53 32.91 7.99 28.95
C SER A 53 33.29 7.12 27.75
N GLN A 54 34.23 6.18 27.86
CA GLN A 54 34.55 5.25 26.77
C GLN A 54 33.49 4.15 26.67
N THR A 55 33.17 3.48 27.78
CA THR A 55 32.13 2.43 27.81
C THR A 55 30.74 2.94 27.41
N THR A 56 30.37 4.18 27.79
CA THR A 56 29.10 4.76 27.31
C THR A 56 29.12 5.04 25.80
N ARG A 57 30.27 5.45 25.23
CA ARG A 57 30.38 5.70 23.79
C ARG A 57 30.34 4.41 22.97
N SER A 58 31.04 3.37 23.41
CA SER A 58 31.02 2.08 22.74
C SER A 58 29.65 1.43 22.80
N ASN A 59 28.96 1.45 23.94
CA ASN A 59 27.58 0.96 24.04
C ASN A 59 26.62 1.70 23.07
N ILE A 60 26.72 3.03 22.96
CA ILE A 60 25.91 3.80 22.01
C ILE A 60 26.27 3.46 20.55
N GLN A 61 27.55 3.27 20.24
CA GLN A 61 28.00 2.85 18.90
C GLN A 61 27.49 1.45 18.53
N ALA A 62 27.57 0.49 19.46
CA ALA A 62 27.09 -0.87 19.27
C ALA A 62 25.56 -0.90 19.08
N HIS A 63 24.80 -0.13 19.88
CA HIS A 63 23.35 -0.04 19.74
C HIS A 63 22.94 0.58 18.40
N ALA A 64 23.60 1.67 17.99
CA ALA A 64 23.36 2.29 16.68
C ALA A 64 23.73 1.37 15.50
N ALA A 65 24.74 0.50 15.67
CA ALA A 65 25.08 -0.50 14.66
C ALA A 65 24.06 -1.65 14.60
N ALA A 66 23.49 -2.06 15.74
CA ALA A 66 22.41 -3.05 15.79
C ALA A 66 21.12 -2.50 15.14
N GLU A 67 20.75 -1.24 15.43
CA GLU A 67 19.64 -0.56 14.75
C GLU A 67 19.85 -0.49 13.23
N ALA A 68 21.09 -0.24 12.77
CA ALA A 68 21.44 -0.25 11.35
C ALA A 68 21.26 -1.65 10.71
N GLY A 69 21.55 -2.73 11.45
CA GLY A 69 21.30 -4.10 11.00
C GLY A 69 19.81 -4.44 10.87
N ILE A 70 18.97 -4.01 11.80
CA ILE A 70 17.50 -4.12 11.68
C ILE A 70 17.00 -3.36 10.44
N ALA A 71 17.49 -2.13 10.21
CA ALA A 71 17.14 -1.35 9.03
C ALA A 71 17.61 -2.02 7.71
N ALA A 72 18.80 -2.61 7.69
CA ALA A 72 19.31 -3.37 6.53
C ALA A 72 18.42 -4.60 6.23
N ALA A 73 17.98 -5.32 7.26
CA ALA A 73 17.07 -6.45 7.13
C ALA A 73 15.70 -6.02 6.59
N GLN A 74 15.13 -4.92 7.09
CA GLN A 74 13.85 -4.37 6.59
C GLN A 74 13.89 -4.02 5.09
N VAL A 75 15.02 -3.52 4.58
CA VAL A 75 15.18 -3.21 3.15
C VAL A 75 15.40 -4.48 2.32
N LYS A 76 16.20 -5.43 2.83
CA LYS A 76 16.66 -6.57 2.03
C LYS A 76 15.69 -7.75 2.03
N LEU A 77 15.01 -8.05 3.13
CA LEU A 77 14.08 -9.20 3.23
C LEU A 77 12.95 -9.16 2.19
N PRO A 78 12.27 -8.03 1.90
CA PRO A 78 11.28 -7.96 0.82
C PRO A 78 11.85 -8.31 -0.55
N THR A 79 13.11 -7.94 -0.84
CA THR A 79 13.76 -8.32 -2.11
C THR A 79 14.02 -9.82 -2.18
N LEU A 80 14.40 -10.45 -1.07
CA LEU A 80 14.67 -11.88 -1.03
C LEU A 80 13.39 -12.73 -1.08
N ALA A 81 12.30 -12.25 -0.47
CA ALA A 81 10.97 -12.84 -0.66
C ALA A 81 10.52 -12.75 -2.14
N ALA A 82 10.78 -11.62 -2.82
CA ALA A 82 10.48 -11.45 -4.24
C ALA A 82 11.35 -12.34 -5.15
N ASP A 83 12.61 -12.60 -4.76
CA ASP A 83 13.51 -13.55 -5.43
C ASP A 83 13.15 -15.03 -5.12
N GLY A 84 12.06 -15.30 -4.39
CA GLY A 84 11.58 -16.65 -4.06
C GLY A 84 12.31 -17.34 -2.91
N VAL A 85 13.08 -16.61 -2.10
CA VAL A 85 13.76 -17.14 -0.91
C VAL A 85 12.76 -17.27 0.24
N ASP A 86 12.57 -18.50 0.73
CA ASP A 86 11.83 -18.75 1.96
C ASP A 86 12.67 -18.31 3.18
N ILE A 87 12.30 -17.13 3.70
CA ILE A 87 12.91 -16.48 4.87
C ILE A 87 12.78 -17.35 6.13
N CYS A 88 11.74 -18.16 6.25
CA CYS A 88 11.43 -18.91 7.46
C CYS A 88 12.13 -20.28 7.53
N SER A 89 12.38 -20.94 6.39
CA SER A 89 13.22 -22.16 6.36
C SER A 89 14.72 -21.87 6.23
N SER A 90 15.11 -20.73 5.65
CA SER A 90 16.52 -20.37 5.47
C SER A 90 16.76 -18.86 5.62
N PHE A 91 16.87 -18.38 6.87
CA PHE A 91 17.16 -16.97 7.11
C PHE A 91 18.54 -16.59 6.50
N PRO A 92 18.62 -15.58 5.61
CA PRO A 92 19.78 -15.36 4.75
C PRO A 92 20.88 -14.53 5.44
N THR A 93 21.33 -14.96 6.63
CA THR A 93 22.29 -14.26 7.52
C THR A 93 23.43 -13.61 6.74
N ALA A 94 24.15 -14.35 5.89
CA ALA A 94 25.33 -13.88 5.17
C ALA A 94 25.07 -12.71 4.17
N GLN A 95 23.81 -12.39 3.84
CA GLN A 95 23.45 -11.23 3.02
C GLN A 95 23.02 -10.01 3.86
N LEU A 96 22.97 -10.16 5.19
CA LEU A 96 22.46 -9.20 6.16
C LEU A 96 23.52 -8.80 7.21
N GLU A 97 24.79 -9.11 6.98
CA GLU A 97 25.90 -8.70 7.85
C GLU A 97 26.74 -7.57 7.20
N SER A 98 27.31 -6.71 8.04
CA SER A 98 28.30 -5.71 7.64
C SER A 98 29.59 -5.90 8.44
N THR A 99 30.70 -6.11 7.74
CA THR A 99 32.06 -6.16 8.32
C THR A 99 32.78 -4.80 8.31
N ASN A 100 32.24 -3.83 7.55
CA ASN A 100 32.65 -2.44 7.55
C ASN A 100 31.85 -1.64 8.59
N GLU A 101 32.30 -0.46 9.00
CA GLU A 101 31.53 0.37 9.93
C GLU A 101 30.27 0.98 9.28
N PRO A 102 29.08 0.89 9.90
CA PRO A 102 28.77 0.21 11.17
C PRO A 102 28.78 -1.32 11.03
N ARG A 103 29.44 -2.02 11.97
CA ARG A 103 29.55 -3.48 11.97
C ARG A 103 28.34 -4.11 12.64
N PHE A 104 27.71 -5.06 11.97
CA PHE A 104 26.60 -5.82 12.54
C PHE A 104 26.45 -7.21 11.93
N SER A 105 25.88 -8.13 12.69
CA SER A 105 25.27 -9.36 12.17
C SER A 105 23.76 -9.33 12.42
N VAL A 106 23.02 -10.10 11.62
CA VAL A 106 21.55 -10.21 11.73
C VAL A 106 21.13 -11.67 11.63
N THR A 107 20.40 -12.13 12.64
CA THR A 107 19.72 -13.42 12.67
C THR A 107 18.21 -13.22 12.72
N GLY A 108 17.43 -14.19 12.25
CA GLY A 108 15.98 -14.15 12.40
C GLY A 108 15.37 -15.53 12.57
N SER A 109 14.18 -15.57 13.15
CA SER A 109 13.40 -16.77 13.44
C SER A 109 11.92 -16.50 13.25
N CYS A 110 11.23 -17.35 12.49
CA CYS A 110 9.78 -17.28 12.37
C CYS A 110 9.09 -18.14 13.44
N ASP A 111 8.12 -17.58 14.16
CA ASP A 111 7.10 -18.34 14.88
C ASP A 111 5.80 -18.36 14.06
N LEU A 112 5.68 -19.39 13.22
CA LEU A 112 4.49 -19.69 12.43
C LEU A 112 3.33 -20.26 13.27
N THR A 113 3.51 -20.49 14.59
CA THR A 113 2.46 -20.96 15.50
C THR A 113 1.72 -19.82 16.21
N SER A 114 2.30 -18.62 16.20
CA SER A 114 1.64 -17.39 16.65
C SER A 114 0.55 -16.93 15.66
N THR A 115 -0.46 -16.20 16.16
CA THR A 115 -1.53 -15.61 15.34
C THR A 115 -1.73 -14.13 15.69
N PRO A 116 -1.33 -13.17 14.83
CA PRO A 116 -0.66 -13.36 13.53
C PRO A 116 0.69 -14.06 13.70
N ALA A 117 1.14 -14.76 12.65
CA ALA A 117 2.48 -15.36 12.66
C ALA A 117 3.54 -14.25 12.72
N THR A 118 4.69 -14.54 13.33
CA THR A 118 5.71 -13.53 13.60
C THR A 118 7.07 -13.93 13.04
N LEU A 119 7.81 -12.93 12.55
CA LEU A 119 9.24 -13.00 12.24
C LEU A 119 9.95 -12.13 13.27
N THR A 120 10.74 -12.74 14.15
CA THR A 120 11.68 -12.02 15.01
C THR A 120 12.99 -11.83 14.25
N ILE A 121 13.51 -10.61 14.23
CA ILE A 121 14.84 -10.27 13.73
C ILE A 121 15.66 -9.75 14.91
N THR A 122 16.80 -10.37 15.17
CA THR A 122 17.78 -9.93 16.16
C THR A 122 19.04 -9.47 15.43
N SER A 123 19.46 -8.23 15.65
CA SER A 123 20.75 -7.73 15.16
C SER A 123 21.71 -7.50 16.31
N ALA A 124 22.95 -7.95 16.14
CA ALA A 124 24.06 -7.65 17.04
C ALA A 124 25.00 -6.66 16.38
N GLY A 125 25.13 -5.45 16.93
CA GLY A 125 26.07 -4.43 16.49
C GLY A 125 27.37 -4.45 17.29
N GLU A 126 28.51 -4.20 16.64
CA GLU A 126 29.84 -4.18 17.23
C GLU A 126 30.45 -2.77 17.14
N ALA A 127 30.87 -2.21 18.28
CA ALA A 127 31.60 -0.94 18.35
C ALA A 127 33.09 -1.12 18.00
N GLN A 128 33.81 -0.02 17.73
CA GLN A 128 35.22 -0.05 17.32
C GLN A 128 36.18 -0.74 18.31
N ASN A 129 35.80 -0.87 19.58
CA ASN A 129 36.56 -1.54 20.62
C ASN A 129 36.15 -3.01 20.86
N GLY A 130 35.18 -3.53 20.11
CA GLY A 130 34.66 -4.89 20.26
C GLY A 130 33.52 -5.06 21.27
N ASP A 131 33.01 -3.97 21.88
CA ASP A 131 31.79 -4.05 22.69
C ASP A 131 30.58 -4.30 21.77
N THR A 132 29.67 -5.17 22.19
CA THR A 132 28.48 -5.56 21.41
C THR A 132 27.19 -5.17 22.10
N ALA A 133 26.16 -4.87 21.31
CA ALA A 133 24.80 -4.65 21.76
C ALA A 133 23.82 -5.34 20.80
N THR A 134 22.70 -5.82 21.33
CA THR A 134 21.68 -6.53 20.55
C THR A 134 20.37 -5.75 20.55
N VAL A 135 19.74 -5.62 19.38
CA VAL A 135 18.41 -5.05 19.20
C VAL A 135 17.52 -6.08 18.53
N GLU A 136 16.27 -6.19 18.99
CA GLU A 136 15.27 -7.10 18.46
C GLU A 136 14.10 -6.32 17.85
N ALA A 137 13.56 -6.82 16.75
CA ALA A 137 12.35 -6.30 16.12
C ALA A 137 11.46 -7.47 15.69
N VAL A 138 10.18 -7.41 16.05
CA VAL A 138 9.19 -8.43 15.69
C VAL A 138 8.32 -7.87 14.56
N PHE A 139 8.05 -8.70 13.56
CA PHE A 139 7.20 -8.35 12.43
C PHE A 139 6.06 -9.36 12.36
N ALA A 140 4.84 -8.89 12.12
CA ALA A 140 3.82 -9.81 11.63
C ALA A 140 4.19 -10.25 10.21
N ILE A 141 4.20 -11.55 10.01
CA ILE A 141 4.17 -12.17 8.70
C ILE A 141 2.78 -12.77 8.52
N ASP A 142 2.15 -12.48 7.40
CA ASP A 142 1.01 -13.29 6.97
C ASP A 142 1.62 -14.65 6.59
N PRO A 143 1.34 -15.76 7.32
CA PRO A 143 1.99 -17.03 7.04
C PRO A 143 1.64 -17.48 5.62
N PRO A 144 2.53 -18.20 4.92
CA PRO A 144 2.18 -18.78 3.64
C PRO A 144 1.06 -19.79 3.94
N ALA A 145 -0.14 -19.50 3.44
CA ALA A 145 -1.36 -20.17 3.89
C ALA A 145 -1.15 -21.68 3.94
N ASP A 146 -1.33 -22.26 5.12
CA ASP A 146 -1.31 -23.69 5.28
C ASP A 146 -2.35 -24.26 4.32
N GLY A 147 -1.92 -25.19 3.45
CA GLY A 147 -2.59 -25.52 2.18
C GLY A 147 -3.96 -26.21 2.28
N ASN A 148 -4.66 -25.98 3.39
CA ASN A 148 -6.01 -26.42 3.73
C ASN A 148 -6.99 -25.22 3.83
N ASP A 149 -6.52 -23.99 4.03
CA ASP A 149 -7.34 -22.78 3.93
C ASP A 149 -7.16 -22.14 2.54
N GLU A 150 -8.26 -21.90 1.83
CA GLU A 150 -8.32 -21.42 0.44
C GLU A 150 -7.98 -19.92 0.30
N VAL A 151 -6.82 -19.50 0.80
CA VAL A 151 -6.19 -18.25 0.33
C VAL A 151 -5.66 -18.50 -1.07
N GLU A 152 -5.95 -17.57 -1.98
CA GLU A 152 -5.56 -17.64 -3.39
C GLU A 152 -4.06 -17.89 -3.55
N GLN A 153 -3.71 -19.15 -3.84
CA GLN A 153 -2.51 -19.51 -4.59
C GLN A 153 -2.40 -18.56 -5.80
N PRO A 154 -1.19 -18.22 -6.31
CA PRO A 154 -1.07 -17.56 -7.62
C PRO A 154 -1.85 -18.41 -8.63
N VAL A 155 -3.00 -17.88 -9.05
CA VAL A 155 -4.16 -18.71 -9.34
C VAL A 155 -3.83 -19.74 -10.40
N GLY A 156 -4.08 -21.03 -10.11
CA GLY A 156 -3.87 -22.14 -11.04
C GLY A 156 -4.51 -21.84 -12.38
N SER A 157 -3.69 -21.35 -13.32
CA SER A 157 -4.04 -20.34 -14.33
C SER A 157 -5.42 -19.68 -14.22
N ALA A 158 -5.46 -18.49 -13.61
CA ALA A 158 -6.52 -17.52 -13.87
C ALA A 158 -6.42 -17.05 -15.32
N GLY A 159 -7.10 -17.77 -16.21
CA GLY A 159 -7.27 -17.36 -17.59
C GLY A 159 -8.08 -16.06 -17.71
N ASN A 160 -7.87 -15.34 -18.80
CA ASN A 160 -8.51 -14.07 -19.02
C ASN A 160 -9.87 -14.27 -19.71
N ALA A 161 -10.95 -13.85 -19.06
CA ALA A 161 -12.31 -14.00 -19.60
C ALA A 161 -12.58 -13.02 -20.74
N ILE A 162 -12.09 -11.80 -20.58
CA ILE A 162 -12.12 -10.76 -21.60
C ILE A 162 -10.73 -10.14 -21.67
N VAL A 163 -10.16 -10.13 -22.87
CA VAL A 163 -8.94 -9.39 -23.21
C VAL A 163 -9.26 -8.42 -24.34
N SER A 164 -9.10 -7.13 -24.08
CA SER A 164 -9.22 -6.04 -25.05
C SER A 164 -7.88 -5.30 -25.16
N VAL A 165 -7.23 -5.25 -26.33
CA VAL A 165 -5.81 -4.76 -26.40
C VAL A 165 -5.59 -3.59 -27.36
N GLY A 166 -6.57 -3.24 -28.18
CA GLY A 166 -6.49 -2.15 -29.15
C GLY A 166 -6.86 -0.79 -28.56
N GLY A 167 -6.19 0.26 -29.06
CA GLY A 167 -6.40 1.65 -28.64
C GLY A 167 -7.60 2.34 -29.29
N GLY A 168 -8.64 1.62 -29.70
CA GLY A 168 -9.86 2.22 -30.26
C GLY A 168 -10.78 2.78 -29.17
N ASP A 169 -11.85 3.49 -29.56
CA ASP A 169 -12.94 3.94 -28.68
C ASP A 169 -13.84 2.77 -28.21
N GLY A 170 -13.22 1.65 -27.84
CA GLY A 170 -13.85 0.55 -27.13
C GLY A 170 -14.29 1.00 -25.74
N GLY A 171 -15.40 0.44 -25.28
CA GLY A 171 -15.96 0.74 -23.98
C GLY A 171 -17.23 -0.06 -23.75
N PHE A 172 -17.47 -0.44 -22.50
CA PHE A 172 -18.64 -1.21 -22.09
C PHE A 172 -19.80 -0.23 -21.87
N ALA A 173 -20.24 0.37 -22.98
CA ALA A 173 -21.14 1.50 -23.00
C ALA A 173 -22.60 1.06 -23.14
N ASN A 174 -23.43 1.46 -22.17
CA ASN A 174 -24.89 1.41 -22.22
C ASN A 174 -25.50 -0.01 -22.31
N GLY A 175 -25.25 -0.84 -21.30
CA GLY A 175 -25.96 -2.10 -21.07
C GLY A 175 -26.09 -2.38 -19.58
N PRO A 176 -27.30 -2.62 -19.03
CA PRO A 176 -27.50 -2.58 -17.58
C PRO A 176 -26.83 -3.71 -16.79
N GLN A 177 -26.41 -4.81 -17.42
CA GLN A 177 -25.74 -5.94 -16.75
C GLN A 177 -24.80 -6.68 -17.71
N LEU A 178 -23.48 -6.55 -17.54
CA LEU A 178 -22.57 -7.67 -17.82
C LEU A 178 -22.57 -8.55 -16.57
N LYS A 179 -23.03 -9.79 -16.71
CA LYS A 179 -22.82 -10.84 -15.71
C LYS A 179 -21.61 -11.65 -16.12
N LEU A 180 -20.45 -11.30 -15.59
CA LEU A 180 -19.35 -12.23 -15.54
C LEU A 180 -19.60 -13.20 -14.40
N ALA A 181 -19.39 -14.49 -14.65
CA ALA A 181 -19.48 -15.53 -13.62
C ALA A 181 -18.40 -16.58 -13.88
N THR A 182 -17.89 -17.18 -12.82
CA THR A 182 -16.86 -18.21 -12.86
C THR A 182 -17.52 -19.58 -13.01
N ILE A 183 -17.15 -20.34 -14.04
CA ILE A 183 -17.32 -21.80 -13.99
C ILE A 183 -16.10 -22.37 -13.27
N ASP A 184 -16.29 -23.42 -12.46
CA ASP A 184 -15.23 -24.10 -11.70
C ASP A 184 -14.52 -23.24 -10.63
N GLY A 185 -15.13 -22.13 -10.18
CA GLY A 185 -14.64 -21.32 -9.04
C GLY A 185 -13.37 -20.50 -9.27
N LYS A 186 -12.70 -20.66 -10.42
CA LYS A 186 -11.50 -19.87 -10.75
C LYS A 186 -11.85 -18.38 -10.93
N PRO A 187 -11.17 -17.43 -10.26
CA PRO A 187 -11.45 -15.99 -10.39
C PRO A 187 -11.29 -15.52 -11.85
N THR A 188 -12.28 -14.79 -12.36
CA THR A 188 -12.21 -14.19 -13.70
C THR A 188 -11.24 -13.02 -13.72
N ARG A 189 -10.42 -12.92 -14.77
CA ARG A 189 -9.67 -11.70 -15.08
C ARG A 189 -10.28 -10.97 -16.28
N VAL A 190 -10.47 -9.65 -16.13
CA VAL A 190 -10.79 -8.73 -17.22
C VAL A 190 -9.55 -7.88 -17.49
N VAL A 191 -9.06 -7.90 -18.72
CA VAL A 191 -7.84 -7.22 -19.12
C VAL A 191 -8.16 -6.26 -20.28
N THR A 192 -7.80 -4.98 -20.13
CA THR A 192 -8.06 -3.96 -21.15
C THR A 192 -6.90 -2.98 -21.30
N ARG A 193 -6.50 -2.72 -22.56
CA ARG A 193 -5.62 -1.63 -22.95
C ARG A 193 -6.34 -0.49 -23.69
N GLU A 194 -7.68 -0.47 -23.66
CA GLU A 194 -8.47 0.62 -24.25
C GLU A 194 -8.08 1.96 -23.60
N PRO A 195 -8.17 3.11 -24.30
CA PRO A 195 -7.78 4.41 -23.75
C PRO A 195 -8.61 4.82 -22.52
N THR A 196 -9.84 4.32 -22.42
CA THR A 196 -10.70 4.49 -21.23
C THR A 196 -11.64 3.31 -21.08
N PHE A 197 -11.40 2.45 -20.08
CA PHE A 197 -12.31 1.38 -19.71
C PHE A 197 -13.53 1.95 -18.98
N THR A 198 -14.67 2.09 -19.69
CA THR A 198 -15.94 2.43 -19.04
C THR A 198 -16.58 1.17 -18.47
N CYS A 199 -16.88 1.15 -17.17
CA CYS A 199 -17.66 0.11 -16.49
C CYS A 199 -19.03 0.67 -16.13
N ASN A 200 -20.08 0.36 -16.91
CA ASN A 200 -21.42 0.88 -16.71
C ASN A 200 -22.45 -0.23 -16.38
N GLY A 201 -22.93 -0.30 -15.14
CA GLY A 201 -23.90 -1.32 -14.69
C GLY A 201 -23.33 -2.74 -14.51
N LEU A 202 -22.01 -2.91 -14.59
CA LEU A 202 -21.39 -4.24 -14.65
C LEU A 202 -21.17 -4.84 -13.26
N VAL A 203 -21.25 -6.17 -13.16
CA VAL A 203 -20.77 -6.94 -12.02
C VAL A 203 -19.66 -7.88 -12.51
N ILE A 204 -18.43 -7.57 -12.11
CA ILE A 204 -17.22 -8.31 -12.46
C ILE A 204 -16.83 -9.11 -11.21
N PRO A 205 -16.86 -10.46 -11.22
CA PRO A 205 -16.70 -11.29 -10.03
C PRO A 205 -15.22 -11.50 -9.62
N GLY A 206 -14.28 -10.80 -10.25
CA GLY A 206 -12.84 -10.95 -10.03
C GLY A 206 -12.05 -9.74 -10.55
N THR A 207 -10.75 -9.92 -10.72
CA THR A 207 -9.78 -8.83 -10.89
C THR A 207 -9.83 -8.15 -12.27
N VAL A 208 -9.71 -6.82 -12.26
CA VAL A 208 -9.65 -5.97 -13.47
C VAL A 208 -8.25 -5.38 -13.63
N PHE A 209 -7.69 -5.48 -14.83
CA PHE A 209 -6.43 -4.86 -15.23
C PHE A 209 -6.69 -3.89 -16.40
N ALA A 210 -6.61 -2.58 -16.14
CA ALA A 210 -6.76 -1.53 -17.14
C ALA A 210 -5.43 -0.80 -17.35
N ALA A 211 -4.93 -0.73 -18.59
CA ALA A 211 -3.67 -0.05 -18.90
C ALA A 211 -3.75 1.48 -18.75
N ASN A 212 -4.94 2.06 -18.98
CA ASN A 212 -5.16 3.50 -19.04
C ASN A 212 -6.23 3.91 -18.02
N ASP A 213 -7.08 4.88 -18.37
CA ASP A 213 -8.15 5.37 -17.50
C ASP A 213 -9.28 4.36 -17.32
N VAL A 214 -9.97 4.44 -16.19
CA VAL A 214 -11.21 3.72 -15.88
C VAL A 214 -12.31 4.71 -15.54
N PHE A 215 -13.50 4.55 -16.14
CA PHE A 215 -14.69 5.34 -15.83
C PHE A 215 -15.83 4.45 -15.31
N THR A 216 -16.22 4.55 -14.04
CA THR A 216 -17.22 3.63 -13.42
C THR A 216 -18.58 4.30 -13.18
N THR A 217 -19.67 3.65 -13.62
CA THR A 217 -21.04 4.22 -13.57
C THR A 217 -22.16 3.18 -13.41
N PRO A 218 -22.78 3.03 -12.23
CA PRO A 218 -22.55 1.86 -11.38
C PRO A 218 -21.44 0.87 -11.82
N CYS A 219 -20.68 0.30 -10.88
CA CYS A 219 -19.73 -0.78 -11.20
C CYS A 219 -19.42 -1.59 -9.95
N VAL A 220 -19.65 -2.91 -10.00
CA VAL A 220 -19.24 -3.82 -8.92
C VAL A 220 -18.06 -4.66 -9.41
N VAL A 221 -16.93 -4.60 -8.70
CA VAL A 221 -15.75 -5.42 -8.94
C VAL A 221 -15.48 -6.23 -7.67
N ASN A 222 -15.79 -7.53 -7.69
CA ASN A 222 -15.60 -8.43 -6.56
C ASN A 222 -14.16 -8.99 -6.49
N GLY A 223 -13.17 -8.16 -6.81
CA GLY A 223 -11.75 -8.50 -6.84
C GLY A 223 -10.91 -7.24 -6.90
N ASP A 224 -9.63 -7.39 -7.19
CA ASP A 224 -8.69 -6.27 -7.23
C ASP A 224 -8.85 -5.43 -8.51
N LEU A 225 -8.47 -4.15 -8.44
CA LEU A 225 -8.56 -3.22 -9.56
C LEU A 225 -7.20 -2.55 -9.80
N HIS A 226 -6.52 -2.96 -10.85
CA HIS A 226 -5.24 -2.40 -11.29
C HIS A 226 -5.45 -1.45 -12.47
N ILE A 227 -4.95 -0.22 -12.33
CA ILE A 227 -5.17 0.88 -13.28
C ILE A 227 -3.85 1.59 -13.57
N GLY A 228 -3.44 1.63 -14.83
CA GLY A 228 -2.27 2.38 -15.28
C GLY A 228 -2.51 3.89 -15.43
N GLY A 229 -3.76 4.31 -15.69
CA GLY A 229 -4.19 5.72 -15.76
C GLY A 229 -4.98 6.19 -14.53
N GLN A 230 -6.05 6.95 -14.76
CA GLN A 230 -6.90 7.56 -13.75
C GLN A 230 -8.16 6.72 -13.46
N LEU A 231 -8.53 6.56 -12.19
CA LEU A 231 -9.88 6.10 -11.82
C LEU A 231 -10.83 7.30 -11.70
N LYS A 232 -11.89 7.30 -12.51
CA LYS A 232 -12.97 8.29 -12.51
C LYS A 232 -14.27 7.57 -12.21
N THR A 233 -14.91 7.86 -11.09
CA THR A 233 -16.24 7.32 -10.77
C THR A 233 -17.30 8.39 -11.01
N ASN A 234 -18.50 8.04 -11.46
CA ASN A 234 -19.63 8.98 -11.45
C ASN A 234 -20.43 8.89 -10.14
N ASN A 235 -21.40 9.80 -10.02
CA ASN A 235 -22.20 10.13 -8.83
C ASN A 235 -23.24 9.06 -8.44
N SER A 236 -23.07 7.79 -8.79
CA SER A 236 -24.05 6.74 -8.50
C SER A 236 -23.67 5.88 -7.28
N ASP A 237 -24.68 5.58 -6.47
CA ASP A 237 -24.61 4.92 -5.14
C ASP A 237 -24.23 3.43 -5.14
N THR A 238 -23.54 2.97 -6.18
CA THR A 238 -23.45 1.56 -6.60
C THR A 238 -22.09 1.19 -7.21
N ASN A 239 -21.08 2.05 -7.04
CA ASN A 239 -19.69 1.73 -7.37
C ASN A 239 -19.02 1.00 -6.19
N GLN A 240 -18.93 -0.33 -6.23
CA GLN A 240 -18.33 -1.16 -5.17
C GLN A 240 -17.13 -1.95 -5.69
N ILE A 241 -15.95 -1.72 -5.14
CA ILE A 241 -14.76 -2.55 -5.42
C ILE A 241 -14.44 -3.28 -4.13
N THR A 242 -14.58 -4.60 -4.09
CA THR A 242 -14.38 -5.37 -2.85
C THR A 242 -12.90 -5.62 -2.56
N GLY A 243 -12.06 -5.75 -3.60
CA GLY A 243 -10.62 -5.95 -3.51
C GLY A 243 -9.82 -4.67 -3.24
N ASN A 244 -8.50 -4.75 -3.39
CA ASN A 244 -7.58 -3.62 -3.36
C ASN A 244 -7.67 -2.79 -4.64
N VAL A 245 -7.31 -1.52 -4.54
CA VAL A 245 -7.22 -0.62 -5.70
C VAL A 245 -5.77 -0.14 -5.88
N TYR A 246 -5.21 -0.37 -7.07
CA TYR A 246 -3.84 -0.05 -7.45
C TYR A 246 -3.85 0.97 -8.60
N LEU A 247 -3.52 2.23 -8.30
CA LEU A 247 -3.50 3.32 -9.27
C LEU A 247 -2.05 3.71 -9.59
N ALA A 248 -1.51 3.30 -10.73
CA ALA A 248 -0.16 3.63 -11.14
C ALA A 248 -0.04 4.99 -11.87
N GLY A 249 -1.17 5.54 -12.33
CA GLY A 249 -1.20 6.85 -12.98
C GLY A 249 -0.75 7.98 -12.06
N SER A 250 0.08 8.88 -12.59
CA SER A 250 0.61 10.04 -11.84
C SER A 250 -0.40 11.19 -11.69
N GLU A 251 -1.42 11.26 -12.55
CA GLU A 251 -2.33 12.40 -12.61
C GLU A 251 -3.66 12.22 -11.88
N LYS A 252 -3.95 13.22 -11.05
CA LYS A 252 -5.26 13.76 -10.63
C LYS A 252 -6.52 12.98 -11.07
N VAL A 253 -7.13 12.27 -10.12
CA VAL A 253 -8.59 12.00 -10.12
C VAL A 253 -9.33 13.34 -10.33
N SER A 254 -10.08 13.48 -11.43
CA SER A 254 -10.58 14.78 -11.92
C SER A 254 -11.98 14.74 -12.55
N GLY A 255 -12.69 15.86 -12.40
CA GLY A 255 -14.05 16.15 -12.88
C GLY A 255 -14.53 17.49 -12.31
N ASN A 256 -15.67 18.02 -12.75
CA ASN A 256 -16.08 19.39 -12.41
C ASN A 256 -17.57 19.67 -12.72
N HIS A 257 -18.40 19.99 -11.71
CA HIS A 257 -19.64 20.75 -11.92
C HIS A 257 -20.19 21.38 -10.62
N PRO A 258 -20.82 22.57 -10.67
CA PRO A 258 -21.51 23.16 -9.53
C PRO A 258 -23.00 22.77 -9.44
N ALA A 259 -23.54 22.89 -8.22
CA ALA A 259 -24.90 22.62 -7.75
C ALA A 259 -25.21 21.16 -7.35
N VAL A 260 -25.45 20.98 -6.04
CA VAL A 260 -25.91 19.77 -5.33
C VAL A 260 -24.98 18.53 -5.41
N SER A 261 -23.86 18.66 -4.68
CA SER A 261 -23.19 17.59 -3.91
C SER A 261 -22.58 16.40 -4.67
N HIS A 262 -21.75 15.66 -3.93
CA HIS A 262 -21.14 14.38 -4.31
C HIS A 262 -20.27 14.42 -5.55
N VAL A 263 -18.99 14.70 -5.30
CA VAL A 263 -17.94 14.55 -6.30
C VAL A 263 -16.62 14.26 -5.57
N LEU A 264 -15.86 13.19 -5.89
CA LEU A 264 -14.39 12.98 -5.73
C LEU A 264 -13.59 13.89 -6.70
N SER A 265 -14.25 14.93 -7.21
CA SER A 265 -14.28 15.25 -8.64
C SER A 265 -14.66 14.08 -9.59
N GLY A 266 -14.34 12.81 -9.27
CA GLY A 266 -15.18 11.63 -9.53
C GLY A 266 -16.42 11.62 -8.60
N ALA A 267 -16.83 10.51 -7.96
CA ALA A 267 -17.73 10.50 -6.77
C ALA A 267 -17.74 9.18 -5.95
N MET A 268 -18.11 9.26 -4.67
CA MET A 268 -18.71 8.14 -3.92
C MET A 268 -20.05 8.64 -3.37
N GLY A 269 -20.97 9.01 -4.27
CA GLY A 269 -22.39 8.99 -3.91
C GLY A 269 -22.71 7.59 -3.38
N ASP A 270 -23.52 7.51 -2.31
CA ASP A 270 -23.82 6.45 -1.32
C ASP A 270 -23.42 4.99 -1.62
N ALA A 271 -22.20 4.79 -2.11
CA ALA A 271 -21.57 3.50 -2.33
C ALA A 271 -21.06 3.00 -0.98
N SER A 272 -21.94 2.26 -0.30
CA SER A 272 -21.57 1.41 0.82
C SER A 272 -20.41 0.49 0.41
N ALA A 273 -19.20 0.86 0.83
CA ALA A 273 -17.94 0.13 0.71
C ALA A 273 -17.28 0.07 -0.67
N ILE A 274 -16.14 0.78 -0.79
CA ILE A 274 -14.91 0.06 -1.14
C ILE A 274 -14.69 -0.98 -0.04
N GLY A 275 -14.44 -2.25 -0.40
CA GLY A 275 -14.32 -3.36 0.54
C GLY A 275 -13.23 -3.18 1.59
N ARG A 276 -13.05 -4.16 2.49
CA ARG A 276 -12.21 -4.11 3.72
C ARG A 276 -10.69 -3.91 3.48
N ASN A 277 -10.32 -3.50 2.29
CA ASN A 277 -9.04 -3.62 1.62
C ASN A 277 -8.43 -2.25 1.31
N ASN A 278 -7.17 -2.27 0.87
CA ASN A 278 -6.32 -1.10 0.84
C ASN A 278 -6.35 -0.39 -0.53
N VAL A 279 -6.06 0.90 -0.52
CA VAL A 279 -5.91 1.72 -1.72
C VAL A 279 -4.46 2.18 -1.83
N TYR A 280 -3.82 1.90 -2.96
CA TYR A 280 -2.45 2.30 -3.27
C TYR A 280 -2.45 3.19 -4.52
N ALA A 281 -1.87 4.38 -4.44
CA ALA A 281 -1.89 5.36 -5.54
C ALA A 281 -0.53 6.05 -5.75
N ASN A 282 -0.07 6.11 -7.01
CA ASN A 282 1.12 6.87 -7.43
C ASN A 282 0.87 8.38 -7.50
N GLY A 283 -0.29 8.77 -8.05
CA GLY A 283 -0.73 10.16 -8.04
C GLY A 283 -1.24 10.60 -6.67
N ASN A 284 -1.65 11.86 -6.58
CA ASN A 284 -2.30 12.41 -5.40
C ASN A 284 -3.79 12.02 -5.35
N VAL A 285 -4.30 11.64 -4.18
CA VAL A 285 -5.71 11.23 -4.01
C VAL A 285 -6.59 12.41 -3.60
N LYS A 286 -7.83 12.46 -4.13
CA LYS A 286 -8.83 13.45 -3.74
C LYS A 286 -10.18 12.82 -3.43
N LEU A 287 -10.39 12.44 -2.17
CA LEU A 287 -11.73 12.24 -1.64
C LEU A 287 -12.33 13.64 -1.44
N HIS A 288 -13.37 14.01 -2.19
CA HIS A 288 -13.94 15.37 -2.16
C HIS A 288 -15.36 15.40 -1.55
N ASP A 289 -15.87 14.28 -1.05
CA ASP A 289 -17.25 14.08 -0.61
C ASP A 289 -17.31 13.26 0.68
N GLY A 290 -18.00 13.79 1.70
CA GLY A 290 -18.08 13.21 3.05
C GLY A 290 -18.62 11.78 3.12
N ALA A 291 -19.39 11.31 2.11
CA ALA A 291 -19.85 9.92 2.02
C ALA A 291 -18.72 8.92 1.64
N SER A 292 -17.63 9.40 1.03
CA SER A 292 -16.55 8.57 0.46
C SER A 292 -15.79 7.80 1.53
N THR A 293 -16.05 6.49 1.68
CA THR A 293 -15.37 5.64 2.68
C THR A 293 -14.35 4.66 2.07
N VAL A 294 -13.08 4.79 2.44
CA VAL A 294 -12.03 3.75 2.26
C VAL A 294 -11.99 2.89 3.51
N TYR A 295 -12.21 1.57 3.39
CA TYR A 295 -12.33 0.69 4.56
C TYR A 295 -10.99 0.08 5.04
N GLY A 296 -9.98 0.01 4.17
CA GLY A 296 -8.60 -0.32 4.55
C GLY A 296 -7.72 0.92 4.78
N ASP A 297 -6.42 0.73 4.56
CA ASP A 297 -5.42 1.80 4.56
C ASP A 297 -5.42 2.56 3.22
N LEU A 298 -5.14 3.86 3.27
CA LEU A 298 -4.97 4.72 2.09
C LEU A 298 -3.50 5.12 1.96
N ASN A 299 -2.80 4.55 0.98
CA ASN A 299 -1.36 4.73 0.77
C ASN A 299 -1.11 5.49 -0.54
N VAL A 300 -0.50 6.68 -0.45
CA VAL A 300 -0.43 7.64 -1.57
C VAL A 300 1.01 8.08 -1.81
N ALA A 301 1.67 7.49 -2.81
CA ALA A 301 3.05 7.81 -3.19
C ALA A 301 3.22 9.18 -3.89
N GLY A 302 2.10 9.83 -4.25
CA GLY A 302 2.10 11.18 -4.81
C GLY A 302 2.65 12.24 -3.85
N THR A 303 3.37 13.21 -4.39
CA THR A 303 4.19 14.19 -3.65
C THR A 303 3.58 15.59 -3.51
N ASP A 304 2.44 15.88 -4.16
CA ASP A 304 1.74 17.17 -4.03
C ASP A 304 0.75 17.15 -2.85
N ARG A 305 -0.44 17.74 -3.01
CA ARG A 305 -1.49 17.74 -1.98
C ARG A 305 -2.59 16.72 -2.28
N SER A 306 -2.71 15.75 -1.40
CA SER A 306 -3.90 14.89 -1.27
C SER A 306 -5.03 15.60 -0.51
N TYR A 307 -6.28 15.29 -0.83
CA TYR A 307 -7.47 15.88 -0.21
C TYR A 307 -8.40 14.76 0.29
N VAL A 308 -8.80 14.81 1.57
CA VAL A 308 -9.57 13.73 2.23
C VAL A 308 -10.82 14.30 2.90
N ASN A 309 -11.80 14.66 2.09
CA ASN A 309 -13.20 14.83 2.46
C ASN A 309 -13.91 13.50 2.21
N GLY A 310 -14.16 12.74 3.29
CA GLY A 310 -14.56 11.33 3.26
C GLY A 310 -14.19 10.65 4.59
N THR A 311 -14.23 9.33 4.66
CA THR A 311 -13.76 8.54 5.81
C THR A 311 -12.68 7.55 5.37
N VAL A 312 -11.52 7.53 6.02
CA VAL A 312 -10.55 6.42 5.93
C VAL A 312 -10.67 5.63 7.23
N LYS A 313 -11.01 4.34 7.15
CA LYS A 313 -11.28 3.49 8.33
C LYS A 313 -10.03 2.94 9.01
N ARG A 314 -8.89 2.96 8.34
CA ARG A 314 -7.58 2.68 8.93
C ARG A 314 -6.65 3.88 8.75
N ASN A 315 -5.38 3.63 8.40
CA ASN A 315 -4.37 4.66 8.31
C ASN A 315 -4.46 5.39 6.97
N PHE A 316 -4.06 6.66 6.97
CA PHE A 316 -3.84 7.44 5.76
C PHE A 316 -2.39 7.91 5.71
N MET A 317 -1.67 7.51 4.67
CA MET A 317 -0.26 7.79 4.48
C MET A 317 -0.02 8.42 3.11
N THR A 318 0.74 9.51 3.05
CA THR A 318 1.12 10.15 1.78
C THR A 318 2.56 10.65 1.76
N ASN A 319 3.24 10.49 0.63
CA ASN A 319 4.57 11.06 0.39
C ASN A 319 4.53 12.60 0.26
N GLY A 320 3.37 13.16 -0.07
CA GLY A 320 3.14 14.58 -0.20
C GLY A 320 2.56 15.21 1.06
N THR A 321 1.79 16.28 0.86
CA THR A 321 0.99 16.99 1.88
C THR A 321 -0.45 16.52 1.85
N ALA A 322 -1.23 16.79 2.90
CA ALA A 322 -2.67 16.51 2.88
C ALA A 322 -3.54 17.61 3.47
N GLU A 323 -4.76 17.73 2.95
CA GLU A 323 -5.85 18.49 3.57
C GLU A 323 -7.02 17.54 3.90
N ILE A 324 -7.34 17.39 5.19
CA ILE A 324 -8.30 16.42 5.74
C ILE A 324 -9.49 17.17 6.37
N PRO A 325 -10.54 17.49 5.60
CA PRO A 325 -11.84 17.92 6.13
C PRO A 325 -12.76 16.77 6.56
N GLY A 326 -12.46 15.53 6.16
CA GLY A 326 -13.18 14.32 6.53
C GLY A 326 -12.67 13.65 7.82
N THR A 327 -12.80 12.33 7.90
CA THR A 327 -12.36 11.51 9.04
C THR A 327 -11.26 10.52 8.64
N VAL A 328 -10.23 10.39 9.46
CA VAL A 328 -9.31 9.24 9.46
C VAL A 328 -9.47 8.53 10.80
N GLU A 329 -9.83 7.25 10.80
CA GLU A 329 -10.07 6.48 12.02
C GLU A 329 -8.80 5.81 12.58
N GLY A 330 -7.76 5.64 11.76
CA GLY A 330 -6.41 5.27 12.19
C GLY A 330 -5.46 6.48 12.27
N ASN A 331 -4.18 6.23 12.05
CA ASN A 331 -3.13 7.24 12.03
C ASN A 331 -3.11 8.02 10.71
N PHE A 332 -2.62 9.25 10.74
CA PHE A 332 -2.35 10.06 9.55
C PHE A 332 -0.86 10.40 9.44
N THR A 333 -0.25 10.11 8.30
CA THR A 333 1.15 10.44 8.01
C THR A 333 1.29 11.20 6.69
N ALA A 334 2.01 12.34 6.70
CA ALA A 334 2.38 13.10 5.50
C ALA A 334 3.89 13.43 5.48
N LEU A 335 4.60 12.93 4.48
CA LEU A 335 6.07 13.06 4.35
C LEU A 335 6.49 14.29 3.52
N GLY A 336 5.56 14.98 2.87
CA GLY A 336 5.82 16.19 2.12
C GLY A 336 6.16 17.37 3.03
N SER A 337 7.12 18.19 2.63
CA SER A 337 7.65 19.32 3.41
C SER A 337 6.76 20.57 3.45
N GLY A 338 5.70 20.61 2.64
CA GLY A 338 4.74 21.72 2.58
C GLY A 338 3.62 21.65 3.62
N ASP A 339 2.72 22.63 3.58
CA ASP A 339 1.62 22.75 4.54
C ASP A 339 0.57 21.64 4.39
N SER A 340 0.40 20.86 5.46
CA SER A 340 -0.73 19.94 5.68
C SER A 340 -1.76 20.54 6.65
N LYS A 341 -3.02 20.11 6.55
CA LYS A 341 -4.16 20.75 7.23
C LYS A 341 -5.21 19.73 7.65
N ILE A 342 -5.65 19.79 8.91
CA ILE A 342 -6.72 18.94 9.44
C ILE A 342 -7.87 19.86 9.87
N THR A 343 -8.99 19.82 9.15
CA THR A 343 -10.23 20.53 9.52
C THR A 343 -11.36 19.60 9.97
N GLY A 344 -11.25 18.31 9.68
CA GLY A 344 -12.15 17.26 10.13
C GLY A 344 -11.61 16.52 11.36
N THR A 345 -11.60 15.19 11.36
CA THR A 345 -11.18 14.36 12.51
C THR A 345 -10.08 13.38 12.15
N VAL A 346 -9.05 13.25 13.01
CA VAL A 346 -8.13 12.11 13.02
C VAL A 346 -8.26 11.43 14.38
N LYS A 347 -8.56 10.12 14.40
CA LYS A 347 -8.74 9.38 15.66
C LYS A 347 -7.43 8.79 16.21
N GLY A 348 -6.46 8.46 15.35
CA GLY A 348 -5.12 8.05 15.74
C GLY A 348 -4.13 9.21 15.85
N ASN A 349 -2.85 8.87 15.77
CA ASN A 349 -1.72 9.79 15.81
C ASN A 349 -1.50 10.49 14.47
N VAL A 350 -0.89 11.67 14.50
CA VAL A 350 -0.56 12.49 13.32
C VAL A 350 0.95 12.66 13.21
N HIS A 351 1.56 12.21 12.12
CA HIS A 351 2.97 12.44 11.81
C HIS A 351 3.11 13.30 10.55
N THR A 352 3.88 14.38 10.62
CA THR A 352 4.10 15.30 9.50
C THR A 352 5.55 15.72 9.35
N SER A 353 6.08 15.71 8.13
CA SER A 353 7.39 16.30 7.82
C SER A 353 7.28 17.80 7.51
N GLY A 354 6.20 18.20 6.85
CA GLY A 354 5.84 19.60 6.58
C GLY A 354 5.07 20.28 7.71
N ALA A 355 4.82 21.58 7.57
CA ALA A 355 4.08 22.35 8.57
C ALA A 355 2.63 21.87 8.66
N LEU A 356 2.02 22.01 9.84
CA LEU A 356 0.68 21.48 10.10
C LEU A 356 -0.25 22.54 10.71
N ALA A 357 -1.48 22.59 10.20
CA ALA A 357 -2.55 23.42 10.73
C ALA A 357 -3.77 22.55 11.13
N VAL A 358 -4.11 22.52 12.42
CA VAL A 358 -5.26 21.77 12.96
C VAL A 358 -6.37 22.73 13.39
N THR A 359 -7.46 22.77 12.63
CA THR A 359 -8.70 23.45 13.03
C THR A 359 -9.81 22.48 13.43
N GLY A 360 -9.64 21.19 13.14
CA GLY A 360 -10.56 20.10 13.50
C GLY A 360 -10.22 19.42 14.82
N THR A 361 -10.32 18.09 14.87
CA THR A 361 -10.06 17.28 16.07
C THR A 361 -8.99 16.22 15.78
N VAL A 362 -8.01 16.08 16.68
CA VAL A 362 -7.07 14.95 16.73
C VAL A 362 -7.21 14.27 18.09
N HIS A 363 -7.47 12.97 18.11
CA HIS A 363 -7.62 12.22 19.37
C HIS A 363 -6.33 11.56 19.86
N GLY A 364 -5.36 11.29 18.97
CA GLY A 364 -4.02 10.85 19.34
C GLY A 364 -3.02 12.00 19.48
N ASP A 365 -1.74 11.64 19.44
CA ASP A 365 -0.60 12.57 19.52
C ASP A 365 -0.34 13.26 18.17
N ILE A 366 0.28 14.44 18.22
CA ILE A 366 0.74 15.18 17.04
C ILE A 366 2.25 15.28 17.05
N GLU A 367 2.86 14.92 15.93
CA GLU A 367 4.27 15.13 15.67
C GLU A 367 4.49 15.86 14.33
N SER A 368 5.29 16.92 14.36
CA SER A 368 5.67 17.68 13.16
C SER A 368 7.16 18.01 13.14
N ARG A 369 7.90 17.35 12.23
CA ARG A 369 9.34 17.60 11.98
C ARG A 369 9.62 18.90 11.21
N SER A 370 8.59 19.69 10.92
CA SER A 370 8.76 20.98 10.28
C SER A 370 9.36 22.01 11.24
N THR A 371 10.35 22.77 10.75
CA THR A 371 10.89 23.93 11.46
C THR A 371 9.97 25.17 11.44
N GLY A 372 8.80 25.05 10.80
CA GLY A 372 7.80 26.12 10.64
C GLY A 372 6.95 26.39 11.89
N VAL A 373 5.65 26.64 11.66
CA VAL A 373 4.66 26.89 12.72
C VAL A 373 3.61 25.79 12.72
N LEU A 374 3.54 25.01 13.80
CA LEU A 374 2.39 24.16 14.10
C LEU A 374 1.25 25.05 14.65
N ARG A 375 0.20 25.28 13.84
CA ARG A 375 -0.96 26.09 14.23
C ARG A 375 -2.10 25.19 14.70
N ILE A 376 -2.52 25.33 15.95
CA ILE A 376 -3.72 24.69 16.51
C ILE A 376 -4.80 25.75 16.76
N THR A 377 -5.97 25.55 16.17
CA THR A 377 -7.23 26.27 16.46
C THR A 377 -8.31 25.30 16.93
N GLY A 378 -8.15 24.01 16.65
CA GLY A 378 -9.06 22.93 17.02
C GLY A 378 -8.71 22.21 18.34
N THR A 379 -9.12 20.95 18.45
CA THR A 379 -8.90 20.10 19.63
C THR A 379 -7.83 19.03 19.39
N VAL A 380 -6.96 18.83 20.37
CA VAL A 380 -5.95 17.75 20.40
C VAL A 380 -6.01 17.08 21.77
N SER A 381 -6.34 15.79 21.83
CA SER A 381 -6.40 15.04 23.11
C SER A 381 -5.07 14.42 23.53
N GLY A 382 -4.16 14.12 22.59
CA GLY A 382 -2.82 13.64 22.89
C GLY A 382 -1.79 14.74 23.16
N ASP A 383 -0.54 14.31 23.23
CA ASP A 383 0.65 15.15 23.35
C ASP A 383 1.03 15.76 21.99
N ILE A 384 1.80 16.85 22.01
CA ILE A 384 2.27 17.57 20.84
C ILE A 384 3.79 17.67 20.89
N ARG A 385 4.46 17.26 19.80
CA ARG A 385 5.87 17.49 19.55
C ARG A 385 6.07 18.18 18.21
N THR A 386 6.91 19.21 18.15
CA THR A 386 7.36 19.79 16.88
C THR A 386 8.79 20.30 16.93
N ASP A 387 9.51 20.15 15.82
CA ASP A 387 10.85 20.72 15.64
C ASP A 387 10.81 22.24 15.40
N GLY A 388 9.63 22.77 15.05
CA GLY A 388 9.36 24.18 14.83
C GLY A 388 8.76 24.88 16.05
N THR A 389 7.94 25.89 15.79
CA THR A 389 7.25 26.68 16.82
C THR A 389 5.77 26.32 16.90
N VAL A 390 5.15 26.50 18.07
CA VAL A 390 3.72 26.27 18.29
C VAL A 390 2.96 27.59 18.37
N LEU A 391 1.82 27.64 17.68
CA LEU A 391 0.77 28.65 17.84
C LEU A 391 -0.53 27.97 18.28
N LEU A 392 -0.88 28.10 19.55
CA LEU A 392 -2.23 27.81 20.02
C LEU A 392 -3.07 29.08 19.86
N ASP A 393 -3.96 29.12 18.86
CA ASP A 393 -4.86 30.25 18.60
C ASP A 393 -6.15 30.15 19.46
N HIS A 394 -6.97 31.19 19.43
CA HIS A 394 -8.24 31.25 20.15
C HIS A 394 -9.14 30.05 19.84
N GLY A 395 -9.78 29.49 20.88
CA GLY A 395 -10.68 28.34 20.75
C GLY A 395 -9.99 26.97 20.77
N SER A 396 -8.66 26.92 20.64
CA SER A 396 -7.93 25.66 20.72
C SER A 396 -7.99 24.99 22.10
N ARG A 397 -8.01 23.66 22.11
CA ARG A 397 -7.93 22.82 23.31
C ARG A 397 -6.86 21.77 23.10
N VAL A 398 -5.82 21.78 23.93
CA VAL A 398 -4.80 20.72 23.97
C VAL A 398 -4.83 20.08 25.36
N GLU A 399 -5.01 18.77 25.40
CA GLU A 399 -5.13 18.04 26.67
C GLU A 399 -3.80 17.49 27.16
N GLY A 400 -2.95 17.02 26.26
CA GLY A 400 -1.61 16.54 26.55
C GLY A 400 -0.55 17.63 26.76
N ASN A 401 0.71 17.18 26.78
CA ASN A 401 1.92 17.97 26.87
C ASN A 401 2.27 18.62 25.52
N ILE A 402 3.13 19.64 25.54
CA ILE A 402 3.63 20.32 24.33
C ILE A 402 5.15 20.47 24.42
N VAL A 403 5.86 19.97 23.41
CA VAL A 403 7.30 20.18 23.19
C VAL A 403 7.52 20.87 21.84
N ALA A 404 8.11 22.06 21.86
CA ALA A 404 8.45 22.82 20.65
C ALA A 404 9.95 23.16 20.62
N LEU A 405 10.71 22.52 19.73
CA LEU A 405 12.17 22.65 19.68
C LEU A 405 12.64 23.89 18.91
N GLY A 406 11.74 24.55 18.18
CA GLY A 406 12.03 25.73 17.39
C GLY A 406 12.43 26.94 18.23
N ALA A 407 13.53 27.58 17.84
CA ALA A 407 14.12 28.72 18.57
C ALA A 407 13.35 30.06 18.42
N GLY A 408 12.21 30.08 17.73
CA GLY A 408 11.38 31.26 17.46
C GLY A 408 10.46 31.68 18.62
N GLU A 409 9.39 32.44 18.33
CA GLU A 409 8.36 32.78 19.32
C GLU A 409 7.20 31.77 19.27
N ASN A 410 6.94 31.10 20.38
CA ASN A 410 5.83 30.17 20.57
C ASN A 410 4.67 30.93 21.20
N THR A 411 3.51 30.99 20.55
CA THR A 411 2.38 31.83 20.98
C THR A 411 1.23 30.99 21.53
N PHE A 412 0.81 31.31 22.75
CA PHE A 412 -0.24 30.62 23.49
C PHE A 412 -1.39 31.60 23.79
N ARG A 413 -2.48 31.50 23.02
CA ARG A 413 -3.74 32.24 23.25
C ARG A 413 -4.77 31.44 24.05
N THR A 414 -4.48 30.17 24.26
CA THR A 414 -5.15 29.24 25.17
C THR A 414 -4.09 28.57 26.06
N ALA A 415 -4.51 27.93 27.15
CA ALA A 415 -3.61 27.14 27.99
C ALA A 415 -3.88 25.64 27.77
N PRO A 416 -2.86 24.82 27.49
CA PRO A 416 -3.00 23.37 27.50
C PRO A 416 -3.22 22.85 28.92
N ASN A 417 -3.77 21.64 29.04
CA ASN A 417 -3.92 20.97 30.33
C ASN A 417 -2.62 20.30 30.80
N GLY A 418 -1.77 19.82 29.89
CA GLY A 418 -0.48 19.20 30.20
C GLY A 418 0.67 20.19 30.44
N ASN A 419 1.90 19.68 30.36
CA ASN A 419 3.13 20.45 30.50
C ASN A 419 3.50 21.15 29.19
N VAL A 420 4.31 22.21 29.27
CA VAL A 420 4.84 22.94 28.10
C VAL A 420 6.35 23.10 28.21
N GLN A 421 7.07 22.66 27.19
CA GLN A 421 8.51 22.87 27.02
C GLN A 421 8.75 23.51 25.65
N VAL A 422 9.35 24.69 25.61
CA VAL A 422 9.73 25.34 24.35
C VAL A 422 11.19 25.78 24.37
N THR A 423 11.95 25.53 23.31
CA THR A 423 13.35 26.00 23.21
C THR A 423 13.41 27.50 22.89
N GLY A 424 12.41 28.00 22.17
CA GLY A 424 12.29 29.41 21.80
C GLY A 424 11.81 30.34 22.91
N ALA A 425 11.40 31.54 22.50
CA ALA A 425 10.63 32.43 23.36
C ALA A 425 9.19 31.91 23.51
N MET A 426 8.54 32.28 24.60
CA MET A 426 7.13 31.97 24.85
C MET A 426 6.35 33.27 25.00
N LYS A 427 5.26 33.43 24.26
CA LYS A 427 4.34 34.56 24.37
C LYS A 427 2.97 34.06 24.76
N VAL A 428 2.43 34.55 25.87
CA VAL A 428 1.08 34.22 26.32
C VAL A 428 0.16 35.41 26.09
N ASP A 429 -0.80 35.23 25.17
CA ASP A 429 -1.53 36.30 24.46
C ASP A 429 -3.05 36.02 24.47
N GLY A 430 -3.60 35.72 25.65
CA GLY A 430 -5.03 35.49 25.87
C GLY A 430 -5.42 35.75 27.33
N TRP A 431 -6.59 36.33 27.59
CA TRP A 431 -6.95 36.77 28.95
C TRP A 431 -7.35 35.60 29.87
N GLY A 432 -6.91 35.65 31.14
CA GLY A 432 -7.35 34.71 32.18
C GLY A 432 -6.79 33.28 32.11
N LEU A 433 -5.83 33.01 31.21
CA LEU A 433 -5.26 31.69 31.01
C LEU A 433 -4.58 31.12 32.25
N THR A 434 -4.87 29.85 32.56
CA THR A 434 -4.28 29.10 33.67
C THR A 434 -3.66 27.82 33.14
N PHE A 435 -2.33 27.77 33.11
CA PHE A 435 -1.57 26.56 32.81
C PHE A 435 -1.63 25.63 34.01
N ARG A 436 -2.01 24.36 33.79
CA ARG A 436 -2.16 23.36 34.87
C ARG A 436 -0.87 22.56 35.09
N GLY A 437 -0.13 22.26 34.02
CA GLY A 437 1.20 21.62 34.09
C GLY A 437 2.35 22.61 34.31
N TYR A 438 3.57 22.08 34.22
CA TYR A 438 4.81 22.84 34.24
C TYR A 438 5.02 23.60 32.94
N VAL A 439 5.74 24.72 32.99
CA VAL A 439 6.09 25.54 31.82
C VAL A 439 7.59 25.85 31.86
N GLN A 440 8.30 25.43 30.82
CA GLN A 440 9.72 25.72 30.58
C GLN A 440 9.87 26.41 29.22
N ALA A 441 10.64 27.49 29.20
CA ALA A 441 11.03 28.19 27.97
C ALA A 441 12.55 28.41 27.96
N GLY A 442 13.20 28.14 26.83
CA GLY A 442 14.63 28.36 26.64
C GLY A 442 15.02 29.83 26.44
N LYS A 443 14.03 30.72 26.27
CA LYS A 443 14.19 32.18 26.20
C LYS A 443 13.09 32.89 27.00
N THR A 444 12.99 34.21 26.87
CA THR A 444 11.99 35.06 27.53
C THR A 444 10.56 34.52 27.45
N VAL A 445 9.87 34.55 28.58
CA VAL A 445 8.41 34.39 28.65
C VAL A 445 7.74 35.77 28.73
N ALA A 446 6.99 36.15 27.70
CA ALA A 446 6.27 37.41 27.59
C ALA A 446 4.77 37.22 27.89
N PHE A 447 4.24 38.06 28.78
CA PHE A 447 2.83 38.02 29.22
C PHE A 447 2.08 39.25 28.73
N ASN A 448 1.18 39.08 27.76
CA ASN A 448 0.26 40.13 27.33
C ASN A 448 -1.01 40.06 28.18
N ASN A 449 -1.15 40.98 29.14
CA ASN A 449 -2.33 41.14 30.02
C ASN A 449 -2.79 39.87 30.77
N THR A 450 -1.88 38.93 31.01
CA THR A 450 -2.16 37.61 31.59
C THR A 450 -1.91 37.54 33.09
N LYS A 451 -2.79 36.83 33.82
CA LYS A 451 -2.57 36.40 35.21
C LYS A 451 -2.29 34.91 35.25
N VAL A 452 -1.02 34.52 35.27
CA VAL A 452 -0.65 33.13 35.51
C VAL A 452 -0.76 32.81 37.00
N ARG A 453 -1.56 31.81 37.34
CA ARG A 453 -1.56 31.17 38.67
C ARG A 453 -0.94 29.78 38.53
N GLY A 454 0.05 29.47 39.36
CA GLY A 454 0.59 28.11 39.50
C GLY A 454 2.01 27.88 38.97
N THR A 455 2.54 28.74 38.09
CA THR A 455 3.94 28.64 37.68
C THR A 455 4.87 28.89 38.87
N ARG A 456 5.54 27.83 39.34
CA ARG A 456 6.84 27.98 40.02
C ARG A 456 7.87 28.32 38.95
N PRO A 457 8.49 29.52 38.97
CA PRO A 457 9.61 29.79 38.08
C PRO A 457 10.76 28.86 38.48
N GLY A 458 11.24 28.03 37.54
CA GLY A 458 12.59 27.50 37.65
C GLY A 458 13.57 28.68 37.66
N THR A 459 14.64 28.62 38.46
CA THR A 459 15.43 29.82 38.77
C THR A 459 16.30 30.36 37.62
N ASP A 460 16.30 29.70 36.46
CA ASP A 460 16.85 30.22 35.19
C ASP A 460 15.78 30.61 34.14
N CYS A 461 14.47 30.44 34.43
CA CYS A 461 13.39 30.98 33.61
C CYS A 461 13.24 32.50 33.83
N HIS A 462 13.98 33.29 33.06
CA HIS A 462 13.85 34.75 33.05
C HIS A 462 12.49 35.19 32.49
N VAL A 463 11.50 35.37 33.39
CA VAL A 463 10.28 36.13 33.12
C VAL A 463 10.65 37.61 33.05
N THR A 464 11.10 38.06 31.88
CA THR A 464 11.39 39.47 31.64
C THR A 464 10.07 40.24 31.62
N ARG A 465 9.86 41.09 32.63
CA ARG A 465 8.64 41.85 32.80
C ARG A 465 8.44 42.80 31.61
N GLY A 466 7.47 42.49 30.76
CA GLY A 466 6.96 43.45 29.76
C GLY A 466 6.57 44.76 30.48
N SER A 467 6.90 45.90 29.89
CA SER A 467 6.96 47.22 30.57
C SER A 467 5.61 47.84 30.96
N GLY A 468 4.53 47.05 31.01
CA GLY A 468 3.21 47.47 31.50
C GLY A 468 3.19 47.61 33.03
N GLN A 469 3.09 48.85 33.52
CA GLN A 469 2.86 49.13 34.93
C GLN A 469 1.45 48.68 35.36
N GLY A 470 1.33 47.67 36.24
CA GLY A 470 0.01 47.25 36.73
C GLY A 470 -0.01 46.06 37.70
N SER A 471 0.19 46.33 38.99
CA SER A 471 -0.13 45.43 40.13
C SER A 471 0.73 44.17 40.36
N PRO A 472 0.71 43.59 41.58
CA PRO A 472 1.78 42.72 42.07
C PRO A 472 1.52 41.22 41.86
N TRP A 473 2.56 40.52 41.41
CA TRP A 473 2.78 39.14 41.84
C TRP A 473 3.24 39.17 43.30
N SER A 474 2.58 38.45 44.20
CA SER A 474 3.07 38.27 45.56
C SER A 474 4.25 37.30 45.55
N GLN A 475 5.48 37.83 45.52
CA GLN A 475 6.71 37.06 45.71
C GLN A 475 6.84 36.59 47.17
N ASN A 476 6.00 35.64 47.59
CA ASN A 476 6.13 34.98 48.88
C ASN A 476 7.18 33.86 48.76
N GLY A 477 8.44 34.21 49.05
CA GLY A 477 9.49 33.27 49.43
C GLY A 477 10.13 32.47 48.30
N ALA A 478 11.04 33.11 47.55
CA ALA A 478 12.08 32.41 46.79
C ALA A 478 13.44 32.71 47.43
N SER A 479 14.00 31.74 48.16
CA SER A 479 15.39 31.77 48.61
C SER A 479 16.31 31.40 47.45
N ASN A 480 17.44 32.11 47.29
CA ASN A 480 18.42 31.94 46.22
C ASN A 480 19.17 30.59 46.32
N GLY A 481 18.50 29.49 45.96
CA GLY A 481 19.11 28.20 45.69
C GLY A 481 19.01 27.89 44.20
N HIS A 482 20.15 27.67 43.55
CA HIS A 482 20.20 27.12 42.20
C HIS A 482 19.86 25.62 42.30
N THR A 483 18.59 25.29 42.07
CA THR A 483 18.16 23.91 41.83
C THR A 483 17.86 23.80 40.35
N VAL A 484 18.71 23.04 39.64
CA VAL A 484 18.55 22.71 38.23
C VAL A 484 17.12 22.21 38.00
N CYS A 485 16.48 22.65 36.91
CA CYS A 485 15.19 22.09 36.49
C CYS A 485 15.36 20.58 36.32
N ASP A 486 14.60 19.81 37.08
CA ASP A 486 14.64 18.35 37.09
C ASP A 486 14.10 17.82 35.76
N GLU A 487 14.98 17.70 34.76
CA GLU A 487 14.66 17.29 33.38
C GLU A 487 13.97 15.92 33.32
N SER A 488 14.14 15.09 34.36
CA SER A 488 13.50 13.77 34.51
C SER A 488 11.95 13.80 34.56
N ARG A 489 11.34 15.00 34.62
CA ARG A 489 9.88 15.18 34.72
C ARG A 489 9.18 15.44 33.39
N PHE A 490 9.92 15.70 32.32
CA PHE A 490 9.31 15.71 30.98
C PHE A 490 9.25 14.27 30.49
N PRO A 491 8.12 13.82 29.90
CA PRO A 491 8.08 12.51 29.28
C PRO A 491 9.17 12.45 28.21
N VAL A 492 9.99 11.41 28.27
CA VAL A 492 10.88 11.08 27.16
C VAL A 492 9.96 10.69 26.01
N PHE A 493 9.83 11.58 25.03
CA PHE A 493 9.13 11.24 23.79
C PHE A 493 9.87 10.06 23.17
N PRO A 494 9.16 8.98 22.77
CA PRO A 494 9.80 7.87 22.07
C PRO A 494 10.54 8.39 20.84
N SER A 495 11.57 7.68 20.42
CA SER A 495 12.25 7.96 19.16
C SER A 495 11.21 7.97 18.04
N ILE A 496 11.27 9.01 17.21
CA ILE A 496 10.30 9.17 16.14
C ILE A 496 10.41 7.97 15.20
N PRO A 497 9.34 7.21 14.93
CA PRO A 497 9.41 6.12 13.96
C PRO A 497 9.88 6.66 12.61
N THR A 498 10.93 6.06 12.07
CA THR A 498 11.38 6.38 10.71
C THR A 498 10.36 5.81 9.74
N VAL A 499 9.49 6.68 9.24
CA VAL A 499 8.47 6.29 8.27
C VAL A 499 9.10 6.24 6.88
N ASN A 500 9.18 5.04 6.30
CA ASN A 500 9.61 4.84 4.93
C ASN A 500 8.62 5.49 3.94
N PRO A 501 9.07 6.05 2.81
CA PRO A 501 8.15 6.56 1.79
C PRO A 501 7.27 5.44 1.24
N VAL A 502 6.02 5.77 0.91
CA VAL A 502 5.11 4.88 0.19
C VAL A 502 5.75 4.53 -1.14
N ALA A 503 5.96 3.24 -1.39
CA ALA A 503 6.49 2.74 -2.65
C ALA A 503 5.51 3.03 -3.81
N SER A 504 6.07 3.32 -5.00
CA SER A 504 5.25 3.46 -6.20
C SER A 504 4.68 2.11 -6.65
N VAL A 505 3.38 2.11 -6.92
CA VAL A 505 2.65 1.04 -7.61
C VAL A 505 3.14 0.96 -9.06
N ASN A 506 3.63 -0.19 -9.50
CA ASN A 506 3.93 -0.36 -10.93
C ASN A 506 2.62 -0.44 -11.74
N PRO A 507 2.56 0.12 -12.96
CA PRO A 507 1.41 -0.09 -13.85
C PRO A 507 1.22 -1.57 -14.13
N PRO A 508 -0.02 -2.05 -14.34
CA PRO A 508 -0.27 -3.46 -14.61
C PRO A 508 0.46 -3.86 -15.90
N GLU A 509 1.36 -4.84 -15.79
CA GLU A 509 1.96 -5.47 -16.95
C GLU A 509 0.90 -6.34 -17.63
N ILE A 510 0.32 -5.78 -18.68
CA ILE A 510 -0.60 -6.47 -19.57
C ILE A 510 0.23 -6.97 -20.75
N GLU A 511 0.03 -8.22 -21.18
CA GLU A 511 0.73 -8.74 -22.37
C GLU A 511 0.45 -7.89 -23.62
N PRO A 512 1.41 -7.77 -24.55
CA PRO A 512 1.16 -7.14 -25.85
C PRO A 512 0.12 -7.94 -26.64
N TRP A 513 -0.48 -7.29 -27.64
CA TRP A 513 -1.37 -7.98 -28.56
C TRP A 513 -0.59 -9.08 -29.30
N ARG A 514 -1.17 -10.28 -29.36
CA ARG A 514 -0.66 -11.41 -30.13
C ARG A 514 -1.48 -11.51 -31.42
N ASP A 515 -0.83 -11.45 -32.58
CA ASP A 515 -1.49 -11.63 -33.87
C ASP A 515 -1.63 -13.13 -34.19
N TYR A 516 -2.85 -13.59 -34.51
CA TYR A 516 -3.13 -14.94 -35.00
C TYR A 516 -3.23 -14.97 -36.52
N GLU A 517 -2.21 -15.55 -37.14
CA GLU A 517 -2.26 -15.96 -38.54
C GLU A 517 -2.86 -17.36 -38.62
N PHE A 518 -4.02 -17.49 -39.26
CA PHE A 518 -4.67 -18.80 -39.41
C PHE A 518 -3.89 -19.69 -40.38
N ALA A 519 -3.42 -20.83 -39.86
CA ALA A 519 -2.92 -21.94 -40.64
C ALA A 519 -3.70 -23.23 -40.29
N GLN A 520 -4.15 -23.98 -41.31
CA GLN A 520 -4.86 -25.25 -41.11
C GLN A 520 -4.02 -26.30 -40.35
N SER A 521 -2.68 -26.19 -40.41
CA SER A 521 -1.73 -27.02 -39.67
C SER A 521 -1.92 -26.96 -38.15
N ASP A 522 -2.41 -25.84 -37.63
CA ASP A 522 -2.54 -25.61 -36.19
C ASP A 522 -3.76 -26.37 -35.63
N TRP A 523 -4.74 -26.66 -36.49
CA TRP A 523 -6.00 -27.34 -36.15
C TRP A 523 -5.89 -28.86 -36.36
N LEU A 524 -4.89 -29.47 -35.71
CA LEU A 524 -4.68 -30.92 -35.78
C LEU A 524 -5.92 -31.69 -35.32
N GLY A 525 -6.33 -32.67 -36.12
CA GLY A 525 -7.54 -33.47 -35.87
C GLY A 525 -8.85 -32.86 -36.39
N PHE A 526 -8.82 -31.65 -36.94
CA PHE A 526 -9.99 -31.06 -37.58
C PHE A 526 -9.98 -31.32 -39.10
N ALA A 527 -11.13 -31.72 -39.65
CA ALA A 527 -11.41 -31.66 -41.07
C ALA A 527 -11.40 -30.20 -41.55
N SER A 528 -11.10 -29.97 -42.84
CA SER A 528 -11.07 -28.63 -43.43
C SER A 528 -12.17 -28.49 -44.48
N GLN A 529 -13.02 -27.47 -44.34
CA GLN A 529 -14.05 -27.10 -45.30
C GLN A 529 -13.81 -25.65 -45.74
N ILE A 530 -13.27 -25.46 -46.94
CA ILE A 530 -13.06 -24.14 -47.53
C ILE A 530 -14.31 -23.75 -48.31
N VAL A 531 -15.00 -22.70 -47.88
CA VAL A 531 -16.22 -22.20 -48.54
C VAL A 531 -15.84 -21.21 -49.62
N THR A 532 -16.27 -21.48 -50.85
CA THR A 532 -16.00 -20.65 -52.02
C THR A 532 -17.07 -19.57 -52.22
N GLY A 533 -16.75 -18.53 -53.00
CA GLY A 533 -17.63 -17.36 -53.18
C GLY A 533 -19.05 -17.67 -53.68
N SER A 534 -19.27 -18.81 -54.36
CA SER A 534 -20.59 -19.29 -54.79
C SER A 534 -21.43 -19.87 -53.65
N GLU A 535 -20.80 -20.55 -52.71
CA GLU A 535 -21.43 -21.23 -51.55
C GLU A 535 -21.73 -20.22 -50.43
N CYS A 536 -21.11 -19.05 -50.45
CA CYS A 536 -21.34 -17.99 -49.47
C CYS A 536 -22.80 -17.51 -49.36
N ASN A 537 -23.66 -17.75 -50.35
CA ASN A 537 -25.08 -17.44 -50.24
C ASN A 537 -25.76 -18.25 -49.12
N ASP A 538 -25.31 -19.48 -48.89
CA ASP A 538 -25.85 -20.40 -47.88
C ASP A 538 -25.45 -20.03 -46.45
N TRP A 539 -24.49 -19.10 -46.32
CA TRP A 539 -23.99 -18.54 -45.06
C TRP A 539 -24.37 -17.06 -44.85
N LYS A 540 -24.61 -16.31 -45.94
CA LYS A 540 -24.99 -14.88 -45.93
C LYS A 540 -26.47 -14.59 -45.68
N ARG A 541 -27.30 -15.63 -45.63
CA ARG A 541 -28.73 -15.49 -45.40
C ARG A 541 -29.23 -16.62 -44.53
N TYR A 542 -30.21 -16.30 -43.68
CA TYR A 542 -30.97 -17.29 -42.94
C TYR A 542 -32.44 -17.31 -43.42
N PRO A 543 -33.07 -18.49 -43.60
CA PRO A 543 -32.45 -19.82 -43.63
C PRO A 543 -31.51 -19.97 -44.84
N GLY A 544 -30.41 -20.68 -44.62
CA GLY A 544 -29.41 -21.03 -45.61
C GLY A 544 -28.74 -22.34 -45.20
N ASP A 545 -28.46 -23.21 -46.17
CA ASP A 545 -28.12 -24.61 -45.90
C ASP A 545 -26.80 -24.79 -45.13
N GLY A 546 -25.90 -23.80 -45.20
CA GLY A 546 -24.62 -23.79 -44.47
C GLY A 546 -24.82 -23.85 -42.95
N TRP A 547 -25.68 -23.00 -42.40
CA TRP A 547 -25.97 -22.99 -40.95
C TRP A 547 -26.67 -24.27 -40.48
N GLY A 548 -27.53 -24.86 -41.32
CA GLY A 548 -28.16 -26.15 -41.06
C GLY A 548 -27.15 -27.31 -41.03
N SER A 549 -26.17 -27.27 -41.93
CA SER A 549 -25.15 -28.32 -42.10
C SER A 549 -24.27 -28.53 -40.86
N LEU A 550 -24.09 -27.51 -40.01
CA LEU A 550 -23.37 -27.59 -38.74
C LEU A 550 -23.92 -28.70 -37.82
N SER A 551 -25.22 -28.98 -37.89
CA SER A 551 -25.84 -30.03 -37.08
C SER A 551 -25.60 -31.45 -37.64
N ALA A 552 -25.17 -31.56 -38.90
CA ALA A 552 -24.85 -32.84 -39.54
C ALA A 552 -23.39 -33.28 -39.32
N LEU A 553 -22.51 -32.38 -38.88
CA LEU A 553 -21.10 -32.69 -38.62
C LEU A 553 -20.94 -33.80 -37.56
N ASP A 554 -20.04 -34.74 -37.87
CA ASP A 554 -19.67 -35.94 -37.12
C ASP A 554 -18.19 -36.00 -36.74
N THR A 555 -17.39 -35.06 -37.25
CA THR A 555 -15.95 -34.90 -37.03
C THR A 555 -15.63 -33.43 -36.75
N ASN A 556 -14.64 -33.18 -35.90
CA ASN A 556 -14.16 -31.82 -35.60
C ASN A 556 -13.82 -31.10 -36.92
N THR A 557 -14.30 -29.86 -37.12
CA THR A 557 -14.24 -29.21 -38.45
C THR A 557 -13.87 -27.73 -38.37
N VAL A 558 -12.87 -27.33 -39.17
CA VAL A 558 -12.57 -25.92 -39.49
C VAL A 558 -13.31 -25.55 -40.77
N ILE A 559 -14.12 -24.49 -40.71
CA ILE A 559 -14.84 -23.94 -41.85
C ILE A 559 -14.24 -22.57 -42.18
N ASP A 560 -13.55 -22.47 -43.31
CA ASP A 560 -12.97 -21.21 -43.81
C ASP A 560 -13.99 -20.46 -44.66
N LEU A 561 -14.56 -19.42 -44.06
CA LEU A 561 -15.61 -18.55 -44.59
C LEU A 561 -15.05 -17.19 -45.05
N ARG A 562 -13.72 -16.99 -45.04
CA ARG A 562 -13.11 -15.69 -45.37
C ARG A 562 -13.46 -15.21 -46.78
N ALA A 563 -13.60 -16.11 -47.75
CA ALA A 563 -14.02 -15.78 -49.11
C ALA A 563 -15.43 -15.16 -49.21
N CYS A 564 -16.22 -15.23 -48.12
CA CYS A 564 -17.55 -14.63 -48.06
C CYS A 564 -17.55 -13.16 -47.66
N GLY A 565 -16.48 -12.63 -47.03
CA GLY A 565 -16.49 -11.27 -46.49
C GLY A 565 -17.43 -11.12 -45.30
N ASP A 566 -18.38 -10.19 -45.39
CA ASP A 566 -19.45 -10.01 -44.40
C ASP A 566 -20.43 -11.20 -44.41
N LEU A 567 -20.31 -12.09 -43.42
CA LEU A 567 -21.37 -13.04 -43.06
C LEU A 567 -22.46 -12.30 -42.30
N GLN A 568 -23.71 -12.48 -42.72
CA GLN A 568 -24.88 -11.88 -42.10
C GLN A 568 -25.91 -12.96 -41.78
N TYR A 569 -25.96 -13.34 -40.51
CA TYR A 569 -27.12 -14.01 -39.94
C TYR A 569 -28.09 -12.94 -39.41
N SER A 570 -29.38 -13.10 -39.73
CA SER A 570 -30.46 -12.27 -39.20
C SER A 570 -31.73 -13.11 -39.03
N ALA A 571 -32.02 -13.56 -37.81
CA ALA A 571 -33.21 -14.36 -37.49
C ALA A 571 -34.53 -13.55 -37.48
N TRP A 572 -34.75 -12.65 -38.45
CA TRP A 572 -35.90 -11.73 -38.43
C TRP A 572 -37.26 -12.42 -38.70
N SER A 573 -37.29 -13.74 -38.91
CA SER A 573 -38.49 -14.47 -39.35
C SER A 573 -38.75 -15.80 -38.60
N GLY A 574 -38.59 -15.84 -37.28
CA GLY A 574 -39.29 -16.80 -36.38
C GLY A 574 -39.06 -18.31 -36.53
N GLU A 575 -38.28 -18.75 -37.52
CA GLU A 575 -38.03 -20.16 -37.81
C GLU A 575 -36.78 -20.64 -37.05
N ASN A 576 -37.01 -21.30 -35.92
CA ASN A 576 -35.99 -21.79 -35.00
C ASN A 576 -35.23 -23.03 -35.54
N SER A 577 -34.34 -22.89 -36.53
CA SER A 577 -33.23 -23.85 -36.65
C SER A 577 -32.08 -23.34 -35.80
N ARG A 578 -31.92 -23.99 -34.64
CA ARG A 578 -30.86 -23.75 -33.67
C ARG A 578 -29.75 -24.76 -33.94
N PRO A 579 -28.58 -24.37 -34.47
CA PRO A 579 -27.51 -25.32 -34.75
C PRO A 579 -27.15 -26.12 -33.50
N LYS A 580 -27.15 -27.45 -33.64
CA LYS A 580 -26.77 -28.37 -32.57
C LYS A 580 -25.44 -29.01 -32.87
N LEU A 581 -24.38 -28.46 -32.30
CA LEU A 581 -23.02 -28.97 -32.52
C LEU A 581 -22.84 -30.29 -31.79
N GLY A 582 -22.32 -31.32 -32.46
CA GLY A 582 -21.94 -32.60 -31.84
C GLY A 582 -20.45 -32.79 -31.64
N VAL A 583 -19.67 -31.86 -32.20
CA VAL A 583 -18.22 -31.93 -32.43
C VAL A 583 -17.68 -30.51 -32.41
N ASP A 584 -16.37 -30.37 -32.23
CA ASP A 584 -15.70 -29.07 -32.17
C ASP A 584 -15.72 -28.38 -33.55
N VAL A 585 -16.07 -27.09 -33.58
CA VAL A 585 -16.20 -26.31 -34.83
C VAL A 585 -15.45 -24.99 -34.73
N ALA A 586 -14.58 -24.71 -35.70
CA ALA A 586 -13.90 -23.43 -35.84
C ALA A 586 -14.36 -22.71 -37.11
N LEU A 587 -14.95 -21.53 -36.95
CA LEU A 587 -15.33 -20.64 -38.05
C LEU A 587 -14.23 -19.61 -38.27
N ILE A 588 -13.59 -19.64 -39.44
CA ILE A 588 -12.56 -18.67 -39.83
C ILE A 588 -13.22 -17.62 -40.74
N VAL A 589 -13.31 -16.38 -40.29
CA VAL A 589 -14.19 -15.36 -40.88
C VAL A 589 -13.45 -14.06 -41.21
N GLU A 590 -13.89 -13.33 -42.24
CA GLU A 590 -13.46 -11.93 -42.40
C GLU A 590 -14.30 -11.04 -41.48
N ARG A 591 -15.64 -11.11 -41.59
CA ARG A 591 -16.57 -10.47 -40.64
C ARG A 591 -17.79 -11.36 -40.41
N ALA A 592 -18.23 -11.47 -39.16
CA ALA A 592 -19.32 -12.31 -38.71
C ALA A 592 -20.37 -11.50 -37.93
N ASN A 593 -21.52 -11.24 -38.53
CA ASN A 593 -22.70 -10.76 -37.83
C ASN A 593 -23.61 -11.95 -37.51
N LEU A 594 -23.66 -12.34 -36.23
CA LEU A 594 -24.33 -13.55 -35.76
C LEU A 594 -25.69 -13.24 -35.08
N ASN A 595 -26.27 -12.06 -35.34
CA ASN A 595 -27.35 -11.49 -34.54
C ASN A 595 -28.63 -12.35 -34.48
N GLY A 596 -29.05 -12.72 -33.26
CA GLY A 596 -30.23 -13.55 -33.00
C GLY A 596 -29.99 -15.05 -33.16
N MET A 597 -28.74 -15.54 -33.12
CA MET A 597 -28.45 -16.97 -33.14
C MET A 597 -28.59 -17.62 -31.77
N ASP A 598 -29.35 -18.71 -31.73
CA ASP A 598 -29.43 -19.62 -30.59
C ASP A 598 -28.71 -20.94 -30.96
N TRP A 599 -27.62 -21.29 -30.28
CA TRP A 599 -26.86 -22.52 -30.53
C TRP A 599 -26.82 -23.38 -29.26
N SER A 600 -26.79 -24.71 -29.42
CA SER A 600 -26.57 -25.63 -28.30
C SER A 600 -25.67 -26.80 -28.68
N ALA A 601 -25.21 -27.58 -27.70
CA ALA A 601 -24.67 -28.89 -27.98
C ALA A 601 -25.78 -29.86 -28.44
N LYS A 602 -25.37 -30.98 -29.08
CA LYS A 602 -26.16 -32.21 -29.14
C LYS A 602 -26.16 -32.84 -27.74
N SER A 603 -27.25 -33.51 -27.39
CA SER A 603 -27.39 -34.17 -26.08
C SER A 603 -26.22 -35.13 -25.81
N GLY A 604 -25.57 -34.99 -24.65
CA GLY A 604 -24.42 -35.81 -24.25
C GLY A 604 -23.06 -35.38 -24.83
N THR A 605 -22.97 -34.20 -25.46
CA THR A 605 -21.70 -33.64 -25.98
C THR A 605 -21.41 -32.28 -25.33
N THR A 606 -20.13 -31.88 -25.28
CA THR A 606 -19.67 -30.58 -24.74
C THR A 606 -18.68 -29.89 -25.70
N PRO A 607 -19.07 -29.71 -26.98
CA PRO A 607 -18.17 -29.25 -28.02
C PRO A 607 -17.80 -27.79 -27.85
N SER A 608 -16.71 -27.44 -28.52
CA SER A 608 -16.11 -26.12 -28.51
C SER A 608 -16.38 -25.39 -29.82
N LEU A 609 -16.65 -24.10 -29.74
CA LEU A 609 -16.83 -23.19 -30.86
C LEU A 609 -15.71 -22.14 -30.86
N TRP A 610 -15.04 -21.96 -32.00
CA TRP A 610 -14.18 -20.79 -32.20
C TRP A 610 -14.76 -19.92 -33.30
N VAL A 611 -14.90 -18.62 -33.04
CA VAL A 611 -15.20 -17.61 -34.06
C VAL A 611 -13.94 -16.77 -34.21
N VAL A 612 -13.15 -17.08 -35.23
CA VAL A 612 -11.82 -16.54 -35.44
C VAL A 612 -11.82 -15.63 -36.65
N ASN A 613 -11.57 -14.34 -36.43
CA ASN A 613 -11.18 -13.44 -37.49
C ASN A 613 -9.64 -13.31 -37.49
N PRO A 614 -8.90 -14.07 -38.34
CA PRO A 614 -7.46 -13.96 -38.40
C PRO A 614 -7.07 -12.66 -39.12
N GLY A 615 -6.02 -12.01 -38.63
CA GLY A 615 -5.55 -10.75 -39.16
C GLY A 615 -4.60 -10.05 -38.21
N VAL A 616 -4.02 -8.95 -38.70
CA VAL A 616 -3.05 -8.12 -37.99
C VAL A 616 -3.69 -6.90 -37.36
N GLN A 617 -3.22 -6.51 -36.16
CA GLN A 617 -3.79 -5.42 -35.34
C GLN A 617 -3.92 -4.07 -36.06
N ASN A 618 -3.13 -3.81 -37.10
CA ASN A 618 -3.20 -2.55 -37.86
C ASN A 618 -4.48 -2.40 -38.73
N GLN A 619 -5.36 -3.40 -38.79
CA GLN A 619 -6.73 -3.27 -39.32
C GLN A 619 -7.78 -2.93 -38.25
N ALA A 620 -7.40 -2.76 -36.97
CA ALA A 620 -8.30 -2.62 -35.82
C ALA A 620 -9.11 -1.30 -35.70
N THR A 621 -9.16 -0.45 -36.74
CA THR A 621 -9.90 0.83 -36.69
C THR A 621 -11.43 0.65 -36.62
N ALA A 622 -11.93 -0.58 -36.77
CA ALA A 622 -13.33 -0.91 -36.71
C ALA A 622 -13.82 -1.15 -35.26
N GLY A 623 -14.01 -0.05 -34.51
CA GLY A 623 -14.61 -0.07 -33.17
C GLY A 623 -16.11 -0.43 -33.15
N CYS A 624 -16.79 -0.14 -32.04
CA CYS A 624 -18.15 -0.61 -31.71
C CYS A 624 -19.27 -0.40 -32.76
N ASN A 625 -19.06 0.51 -33.71
CA ASN A 625 -20.00 0.81 -34.79
C ASN A 625 -19.90 -0.15 -35.98
N ARG A 626 -18.77 -0.85 -36.15
CA ARG A 626 -18.53 -1.80 -37.25
C ARG A 626 -17.69 -3.00 -36.79
N PRO A 627 -18.11 -3.74 -35.76
CA PRO A 627 -17.36 -4.91 -35.28
C PRO A 627 -17.09 -5.91 -36.41
N ALA A 628 -15.96 -6.62 -36.30
CA ALA A 628 -15.68 -7.81 -37.09
C ALA A 628 -16.48 -9.02 -36.59
N VAL A 629 -16.74 -9.11 -35.28
CA VAL A 629 -17.66 -10.12 -34.70
C VAL A 629 -18.78 -9.44 -33.94
N ASN A 630 -20.02 -9.52 -34.44
CA ASN A 630 -21.22 -9.01 -33.76
C ASN A 630 -22.05 -10.17 -33.19
N LEU A 631 -22.00 -10.32 -31.87
CA LEU A 631 -22.90 -11.17 -31.10
C LEU A 631 -23.96 -10.27 -30.44
N GLU A 632 -25.07 -10.07 -31.14
CA GLU A 632 -26.21 -9.30 -30.62
C GLU A 632 -27.43 -10.23 -30.51
N ASN A 633 -28.08 -10.30 -29.35
CA ASN A 633 -29.12 -11.28 -29.00
C ASN A 633 -28.72 -12.75 -29.28
N VAL A 634 -27.45 -13.10 -29.08
CA VAL A 634 -26.93 -14.46 -29.30
C VAL A 634 -27.00 -15.27 -28.02
N HIS A 635 -27.68 -16.41 -28.04
CA HIS A 635 -27.73 -17.35 -26.91
C HIS A 635 -26.98 -18.63 -27.27
N LEU A 636 -25.74 -18.74 -26.80
CA LEU A 636 -25.01 -20.00 -26.81
C LEU A 636 -25.29 -20.69 -25.47
N ASP A 637 -25.90 -21.87 -25.55
CA ASP A 637 -26.24 -22.72 -24.41
C ASP A 637 -25.01 -23.03 -23.53
N ASP A 638 -25.20 -23.29 -22.24
CA ASP A 638 -24.08 -23.51 -21.31
C ASP A 638 -23.28 -24.80 -21.60
N SER A 639 -23.84 -25.70 -22.42
CA SER A 639 -23.13 -26.85 -22.99
C SER A 639 -22.09 -26.51 -24.07
N LEU A 640 -22.04 -25.27 -24.57
CA LEU A 640 -21.10 -24.82 -25.61
C LEU A 640 -20.02 -23.88 -25.04
N ARG A 641 -18.77 -24.32 -25.09
CA ARG A 641 -17.61 -23.46 -24.78
C ARG A 641 -17.22 -22.68 -26.04
N THR A 642 -17.17 -21.35 -25.96
CA THR A 642 -16.98 -20.47 -27.11
C THR A 642 -15.80 -19.52 -26.95
N MET A 643 -14.92 -19.51 -27.93
CA MET A 643 -13.80 -18.57 -28.06
C MET A 643 -14.07 -17.58 -29.18
N VAL A 644 -14.08 -16.28 -28.88
CA VAL A 644 -14.10 -15.22 -29.90
C VAL A 644 -12.69 -14.61 -30.01
N TYR A 645 -12.12 -14.66 -31.22
CA TYR A 645 -10.87 -13.99 -31.53
C TYR A 645 -11.05 -12.99 -32.69
N THR A 646 -10.62 -11.75 -32.51
CA THR A 646 -10.49 -10.79 -33.62
C THR A 646 -9.50 -9.66 -33.31
N PRO A 647 -8.59 -9.27 -34.24
CA PRO A 647 -7.78 -8.06 -34.09
C PRO A 647 -8.58 -6.76 -34.16
N ALA A 648 -9.82 -6.80 -34.64
CA ALA A 648 -10.72 -5.66 -34.72
C ALA A 648 -11.71 -5.65 -33.54
N GLY A 649 -12.78 -4.86 -33.64
CA GLY A 649 -13.80 -4.81 -32.60
C GLY A 649 -14.74 -6.02 -32.58
N SER A 650 -15.13 -6.42 -31.38
CA SER A 650 -16.22 -7.37 -31.12
C SER A 650 -17.34 -6.69 -30.33
N ARG A 651 -18.60 -6.94 -30.71
CA ARG A 651 -19.79 -6.40 -30.03
C ARG A 651 -20.56 -7.54 -29.38
N LEU A 652 -20.89 -7.38 -28.10
CA LEU A 652 -21.63 -8.34 -27.28
C LEU A 652 -22.85 -7.62 -26.70
N SER A 653 -24.03 -7.84 -27.25
CA SER A 653 -25.23 -7.07 -26.88
C SER A 653 -26.37 -8.02 -26.58
N GLY A 654 -26.91 -8.01 -25.36
CA GLY A 654 -28.02 -8.90 -24.98
C GLY A 654 -27.73 -10.40 -25.20
N SER A 655 -26.47 -10.83 -25.09
CA SER A 655 -26.04 -12.19 -25.48
C SER A 655 -25.59 -13.01 -24.28
N SER A 656 -25.67 -14.34 -24.36
CA SER A 656 -25.28 -15.26 -23.29
C SER A 656 -24.39 -16.37 -23.82
N PHE A 657 -23.19 -16.57 -23.26
CA PHE A 657 -22.34 -17.71 -23.62
C PHE A 657 -21.28 -18.06 -22.58
N VAL A 658 -20.79 -19.30 -22.64
CA VAL A 658 -19.65 -19.80 -21.86
C VAL A 658 -18.36 -19.66 -22.68
N GLY A 659 -17.28 -19.14 -22.10
CA GLY A 659 -15.95 -19.12 -22.72
C GLY A 659 -15.21 -17.80 -22.60
N ASN A 660 -14.52 -17.39 -23.68
CA ASN A 660 -13.51 -16.33 -23.70
C ASN A 660 -13.67 -15.37 -24.89
N VAL A 661 -13.21 -14.12 -24.70
CA VAL A 661 -13.10 -13.10 -25.77
C VAL A 661 -11.71 -12.49 -25.76
N TYR A 662 -11.00 -12.59 -26.88
CA TYR A 662 -9.71 -11.93 -27.13
C TYR A 662 -9.83 -11.03 -28.36
N SER A 663 -9.89 -9.71 -28.15
CA SER A 663 -10.37 -8.76 -29.14
C SER A 663 -9.52 -7.49 -29.21
N GLY A 664 -9.53 -6.82 -30.36
CA GLY A 664 -8.97 -5.49 -30.51
C GLY A 664 -9.77 -4.43 -29.74
N SER A 665 -11.09 -4.56 -29.65
CA SER A 665 -11.92 -3.73 -28.76
C SER A 665 -13.21 -4.45 -28.38
N VAL A 666 -13.66 -4.38 -27.13
CA VAL A 666 -14.87 -5.10 -26.69
C VAL A 666 -15.98 -4.11 -26.34
N CYS A 667 -17.11 -4.26 -27.01
CA CYS A 667 -18.25 -3.34 -26.91
C CYS A 667 -19.44 -4.09 -26.33
N ILE A 668 -19.69 -3.92 -25.03
CA ILE A 668 -20.76 -4.64 -24.32
C ILE A 668 -21.99 -3.74 -24.12
N GLY A 669 -23.15 -4.24 -24.54
CA GLY A 669 -24.46 -3.62 -24.39
C GLY A 669 -25.53 -4.59 -23.92
N GLY A 670 -26.74 -4.07 -23.68
CA GLY A 670 -27.88 -4.87 -23.23
C GLY A 670 -27.64 -5.64 -21.93
N THR A 671 -28.32 -6.77 -21.76
CA THR A 671 -28.08 -7.73 -20.68
C THR A 671 -27.24 -8.89 -21.21
N THR A 672 -25.92 -8.79 -21.05
CA THR A 672 -24.97 -9.79 -21.57
C THR A 672 -24.45 -10.66 -20.43
N SER A 673 -24.45 -11.98 -20.59
CA SER A 673 -23.92 -12.93 -19.62
C SER A 673 -22.73 -13.68 -20.23
N LEU A 674 -21.57 -13.59 -19.59
CA LEU A 674 -20.37 -14.32 -20.00
C LEU A 674 -19.90 -15.17 -18.83
N TRP A 675 -20.05 -16.48 -18.94
CA TRP A 675 -19.48 -17.41 -17.97
C TRP A 675 -18.07 -17.78 -18.43
N PHE A 676 -17.07 -17.43 -17.63
CA PHE A 676 -15.68 -17.71 -17.98
C PHE A 676 -15.43 -19.22 -18.06
N SER A 677 -14.86 -19.67 -19.18
CA SER A 677 -14.29 -21.00 -19.31
C SER A 677 -13.00 -20.90 -20.14
N PRO A 678 -11.83 -21.29 -19.62
CA PRO A 678 -10.56 -21.06 -20.27
C PRO A 678 -10.46 -21.80 -21.61
N MET A 679 -10.42 -21.02 -22.68
CA MET A 679 -10.14 -21.46 -24.04
C MET A 679 -8.98 -20.67 -24.64
N GLY A 680 -8.15 -21.36 -25.41
CA GLY A 680 -7.11 -20.76 -26.25
C GLY A 680 -7.39 -20.99 -27.74
N LEU A 681 -6.58 -20.33 -28.56
CA LEU A 681 -6.40 -20.75 -29.95
C LEU A 681 -5.39 -21.92 -29.99
N PRO A 682 -5.46 -22.80 -31.00
CA PRO A 682 -4.38 -23.75 -31.25
C PRO A 682 -3.04 -23.02 -31.46
N SER A 683 -1.93 -23.73 -31.21
CA SER A 683 -0.55 -23.20 -31.10
C SER A 683 -0.29 -22.12 -30.04
N TRP A 684 -1.30 -21.64 -29.30
CA TRP A 684 -1.14 -20.55 -28.33
C TRP A 684 -1.11 -20.98 -26.85
N GLY A 685 -1.61 -22.17 -26.53
CA GLY A 685 -1.94 -22.56 -25.16
C GLY A 685 -3.21 -21.85 -24.65
N PRO A 686 -3.68 -22.16 -23.43
CA PRO A 686 -4.78 -21.42 -22.82
C PRO A 686 -4.36 -19.96 -22.54
N ILE A 687 -5.23 -19.01 -22.89
CA ILE A 687 -4.92 -17.57 -22.74
C ILE A 687 -4.95 -17.20 -21.25
N GLY A 688 -3.75 -17.03 -20.67
CA GLY A 688 -3.51 -16.71 -19.26
C GLY A 688 -2.62 -17.72 -18.53
N ASP A 689 -2.23 -18.82 -19.17
CA ASP A 689 -1.14 -19.69 -18.73
C ASP A 689 0.20 -18.98 -19.04
N GLY A 690 0.69 -18.12 -18.12
CA GLY A 690 1.96 -17.40 -18.25
C GLY A 690 3.22 -18.28 -18.22
N GLY A 691 3.09 -19.57 -18.55
CA GLY A 691 4.13 -20.59 -18.57
C GLY A 691 4.59 -20.91 -19.99
N ASN A 692 5.82 -20.49 -20.31
CA ASN A 692 6.53 -20.80 -21.54
C ASN A 692 6.54 -22.31 -21.84
N SER A 693 5.70 -22.77 -22.77
CA SER A 693 5.54 -24.19 -23.13
C SER A 693 6.55 -24.59 -24.21
N GLY A 694 7.70 -25.10 -23.79
CA GLY A 694 8.70 -25.69 -24.69
C GLY A 694 8.29 -27.08 -25.20
N ASP A 695 8.64 -27.34 -26.47
CA ASP A 695 8.78 -28.61 -27.16
C ASP A 695 7.74 -29.73 -26.97
N GLY A 696 6.99 -29.99 -28.05
CA GLY A 696 6.26 -31.23 -28.23
C GLY A 696 7.16 -32.41 -28.64
N GLY A 697 6.86 -33.60 -28.13
CA GLY A 697 7.47 -34.87 -28.55
C GLY A 697 6.39 -35.88 -28.95
N SER A 698 6.44 -36.38 -30.20
CA SER A 698 5.44 -37.29 -30.75
C SER A 698 6.01 -38.69 -31.04
N ASN A 699 5.22 -39.70 -30.67
CA ASN A 699 5.20 -41.09 -31.17
C ASN A 699 6.34 -42.06 -30.82
N GLY A 700 5.93 -43.30 -30.44
CA GLY A 700 6.81 -44.47 -30.38
C GLY A 700 6.26 -45.64 -29.55
N ASN A 701 5.29 -46.40 -30.07
CA ASN A 701 4.83 -47.66 -29.46
C ASN A 701 5.45 -48.85 -30.24
N GLY A 702 6.17 -49.78 -29.59
CA GLY A 702 6.78 -50.90 -30.31
C GLY A 702 7.83 -51.75 -29.57
N ASP A 703 7.34 -52.73 -28.82
CA ASP A 703 7.83 -54.12 -28.67
C ASP A 703 9.23 -54.52 -28.11
N GLY A 704 9.16 -55.42 -27.13
CA GLY A 704 10.02 -56.57 -26.81
C GLY A 704 11.54 -56.62 -27.12
N GLY A 705 12.35 -56.70 -26.06
CA GLY A 705 13.73 -57.20 -26.15
C GLY A 705 14.42 -57.32 -24.79
N SER A 706 14.70 -58.54 -24.32
CA SER A 706 15.43 -58.80 -23.08
C SER A 706 16.94 -58.89 -23.31
N GLU A 707 17.74 -58.12 -22.57
CA GLU A 707 19.05 -58.60 -22.10
C GLU A 707 19.54 -57.81 -20.88
N SER A 708 20.28 -58.49 -20.02
CA SER A 708 20.84 -57.97 -18.76
C SER A 708 22.24 -57.43 -18.97
N ASP A 709 22.62 -56.34 -18.30
CA ASP A 709 23.74 -56.41 -17.35
C ASP A 709 23.86 -55.21 -16.38
N ASN A 710 24.65 -55.42 -15.32
CA ASN A 710 24.79 -54.52 -14.18
C ASN A 710 25.76 -53.35 -14.43
N SER A 711 25.45 -52.16 -13.91
CA SER A 711 26.46 -51.32 -13.23
C SER A 711 25.82 -50.32 -12.27
N GLU A 712 26.42 -50.17 -11.09
CA GLU A 712 26.02 -49.20 -10.07
C GLU A 712 26.39 -47.77 -10.50
N SER A 713 25.48 -46.81 -10.37
CA SER A 713 25.85 -45.39 -10.24
C SER A 713 24.74 -44.58 -9.56
N SER A 714 25.17 -43.74 -8.62
CA SER A 714 24.42 -42.87 -7.71
C SER A 714 23.23 -42.10 -8.31
N VAL A 715 22.09 -42.19 -7.61
CA VAL A 715 20.90 -41.33 -7.77
C VAL A 715 21.17 -39.92 -7.23
N PRO A 716 20.88 -38.84 -7.99
CA PRO A 716 20.51 -37.56 -7.44
C PRO A 716 18.98 -37.48 -7.29
N GLN A 717 18.48 -37.21 -6.08
CA GLN A 717 17.07 -36.86 -5.90
C GLN A 717 16.78 -35.52 -6.56
N ILE A 718 15.93 -35.50 -7.59
CA ILE A 718 15.35 -34.27 -8.10
C ILE A 718 14.21 -33.88 -7.15
N ILE A 719 14.50 -32.97 -6.21
CA ILE A 719 13.48 -32.28 -5.44
C ILE A 719 12.84 -31.25 -6.38
N GLY A 720 11.56 -31.45 -6.71
CA GLY A 720 10.77 -30.45 -7.42
C GLY A 720 10.59 -29.22 -6.54
N GLY A 721 11.33 -28.16 -6.83
CA GLY A 721 11.21 -26.89 -6.13
C GLY A 721 9.86 -26.24 -6.43
N ILE A 722 8.94 -26.30 -5.47
CA ILE A 722 7.71 -25.50 -5.49
C ILE A 722 8.11 -24.07 -5.16
N SER A 723 7.91 -23.15 -6.11
CA SER A 723 8.12 -21.73 -5.88
C SER A 723 7.05 -21.23 -4.89
N ALA A 724 7.49 -20.86 -3.69
CA ALA A 724 6.61 -20.30 -2.67
C ALA A 724 6.15 -18.88 -3.07
N ALA A 725 4.93 -18.51 -2.68
CA ALA A 725 4.45 -17.14 -2.85
C ALA A 725 5.22 -16.15 -1.94
N PRO A 726 5.45 -14.90 -2.37
CA PRO A 726 6.22 -13.93 -1.60
C PRO A 726 5.50 -13.52 -0.31
N LEU A 727 6.22 -13.59 0.82
CA LEU A 727 5.73 -13.20 2.14
C LEU A 727 5.50 -11.69 2.23
N SER A 728 4.38 -11.29 2.86
CA SER A 728 4.08 -9.90 3.22
C SER A 728 4.50 -9.63 4.67
N ILE A 729 5.33 -8.60 4.89
CA ILE A 729 5.90 -8.25 6.20
C ILE A 729 5.26 -6.95 6.69
N ARG A 730 4.72 -6.94 7.92
CA ARG A 730 4.13 -5.76 8.58
C ARG A 730 4.79 -5.52 9.94
N ASN A 731 5.12 -4.26 10.25
CA ASN A 731 5.75 -3.92 11.52
C ASN A 731 4.77 -4.08 12.70
N ILE A 732 5.23 -4.71 13.78
CA ILE A 732 4.60 -4.66 15.11
C ILE A 732 5.70 -4.20 16.08
N GLU A 733 5.53 -3.00 16.64
CA GLU A 733 6.36 -2.31 17.64
C GLU A 733 7.65 -2.99 18.16
N SER A 734 8.80 -2.31 18.02
CA SER A 734 10.07 -2.75 18.59
C SER A 734 10.19 -2.39 20.08
N GLU A 735 10.26 -3.38 20.97
CA GLU A 735 10.65 -3.18 22.37
C GLU A 735 12.16 -3.39 22.56
N SER A 736 12.83 -2.45 23.23
CA SER A 736 14.24 -2.58 23.61
C SER A 736 14.37 -3.36 24.92
N VAL A 737 14.87 -4.60 24.86
CA VAL A 737 15.27 -5.36 26.06
C VAL A 737 16.72 -4.98 26.42
N ALA A 738 16.91 -4.44 27.63
CA ALA A 738 18.18 -3.90 28.13
C ALA A 738 18.82 -4.78 29.22
#